data_AF-A0A0Q9MIL4-F1
#
_entry.id   AF-A0A0Q9MIL4-F1
#
_cell.length_a   1.000
_cell.length_b   1.000
_cell.length_c   1.000
_cell.angle_alpha   90.00
_cell.angle_beta   90.00
_cell.angle_gamma   90.00
#
_symmetry.space_group_name_H-M   'P 1'
#
loop_
_entity.id
_entity.type
_entity.pdbx_description
1 polymer ?
#
loop_
_entity_poly.entity_id
_entity_poly.type
_entity_poly.pdbx_seq_one_letter_code
_entity_poly.pdbx_strand_id
1 'polypeptide(L)'
;MPTPLNQTVADSALLTKSLPLGLLRAFVQSEAADDGLTPQLLAELKILARTPGLLVACNYGGTLCAAEGISTETLPLGGAAIALRALAALPNTHAAVISGRSLRDLAAVSRLPAEVHLVGSHGAEFDMGFAHGLSLATESVLQQANQALIESVGAYKGISIERKPVAVSVHTRPASPAIAAKAAKKAEEVARALGLFFIVDGSVLDLSVVEPSKAAALEHLRSRLGVSAALYAGDAVSDELAMATLRGPDMGLWVGDLPSPAKHRLKDPESFARVLAILFELRRAWLFGEDAVGLERHSMIGNGSSTALLTPEAKICWMSHPLPDSGSLFAHILGGDAAGHFSVEPVKASQVLGQRYVDSTMIVETRWADVTVTDYLEPAPDGITSLVRVLSGTGSARIVFAPRPDYANAPFSMEARGGELHVVGTSDPIVLLAPGVSFSITSDGRHATATADVNLKNGPVVLNLRCGDTESRHAHGTDEADRRSAVAHHSRRWVQSLSLPSVKPSLVRRSALVLRALVHEPTGAVLAAPTTSLPEGIGGTRNWDYRYCWLRDGSMTVNALVDLGSTAEAEGFLSWLSRILANAPGPEWLHPLYSVTGAPLSTEAIIESLPGYAGSRPVRIGNAADHQVQLDVFGPIAELIHALSESQGSLAATHWDLMVQMASAVLARWHEADHGIWEARRAPRHHVYTKVMCWVTLDRALRTAARHGRDPEPSWASTAATIRDEVLREGWDDTASSYTVAYDSPDLDAAVLHIGLSGLLDVNDQRFLDTVTAVERELRVGPTVFRYRYDDGLPGLEGGFHICTTWLIEAYVAVGRISEAWVLFDQLVNLFGPTGLLPEEYDPGTETHLGNHPQAYSHLGFIRCARLLDQHQRS
;
A
#
# COMPACT_ATOMS: atom_id res chain seq x y z
N MET A 1 -2.96 46.93 -15.82
CA MET A 1 -2.62 45.65 -16.47
C MET A 1 -1.47 45.02 -15.72
N PRO A 2 -1.68 43.92 -14.99
CA PRO A 2 -0.60 43.10 -14.46
C PRO A 2 -0.24 41.99 -15.46
N THR A 3 1.04 41.89 -15.80
CA THR A 3 1.58 40.83 -16.65
C THR A 3 1.79 39.54 -15.82
N PRO A 4 1.37 38.37 -16.30
CA PRO A 4 1.53 37.09 -15.61
C PRO A 4 2.83 36.38 -16.03
N LEU A 5 3.68 36.01 -15.08
CA LEU A 5 4.81 35.05 -15.13
C LEU A 5 5.28 34.96 -13.66
N ASN A 6 5.23 33.87 -12.90
CA ASN A 6 5.34 32.45 -13.21
C ASN A 6 4.54 31.66 -12.18
N GLN A 7 3.47 30.99 -12.62
CA GLN A 7 2.71 30.01 -11.86
C GLN A 7 2.69 28.65 -12.59
N THR A 8 3.55 28.44 -13.59
CA THR A 8 3.39 27.34 -14.56
C THR A 8 4.67 26.56 -14.87
N VAL A 9 5.69 26.60 -14.01
CA VAL A 9 6.89 25.75 -14.16
C VAL A 9 7.16 24.88 -12.92
N ALA A 10 6.48 25.14 -11.79
CA ALA A 10 6.65 24.39 -10.54
C ALA A 10 5.73 23.16 -10.40
N ASP A 11 4.55 23.15 -11.03
CA ASP A 11 3.45 22.25 -10.62
C ASP A 11 3.37 20.89 -11.35
N SER A 12 4.41 20.43 -12.03
CA SER A 12 4.38 19.06 -12.62
C SER A 12 5.75 18.44 -12.82
N ALA A 13 6.76 19.24 -13.18
CA ALA A 13 8.07 18.73 -13.56
C ALA A 13 9.05 18.47 -12.39
N LEU A 14 8.84 19.09 -11.22
CA LEU A 14 9.72 18.94 -10.05
C LEU A 14 9.31 17.81 -9.09
N LEU A 15 8.05 17.38 -9.15
CA LEU A 15 7.51 16.34 -8.26
C LEU A 15 7.59 14.93 -8.89
N THR A 16 7.69 14.83 -10.22
CA THR A 16 7.70 13.55 -10.96
C THR A 16 9.04 13.20 -11.61
N LYS A 17 9.96 14.16 -11.73
CA LYS A 17 11.32 13.90 -12.22
C LYS A 17 12.30 14.17 -11.10
N SER A 18 13.29 13.28 -10.97
CA SER A 18 14.46 13.51 -10.14
C SER A 18 14.97 14.95 -10.34
N LEU A 19 15.30 15.64 -9.23
CA LEU A 19 16.23 16.76 -9.32
C LEU A 19 17.41 16.27 -10.18
N PRO A 20 17.93 17.06 -11.14
CA PRO A 20 18.93 16.57 -12.08
C PRO A 20 19.99 15.78 -11.32
N LEU A 21 20.03 14.45 -11.50
CA LEU A 21 20.85 13.55 -10.67
C LEU A 21 22.33 13.99 -10.67
N GLY A 22 22.78 14.73 -11.68
CA GLY A 22 24.10 15.36 -11.73
C GLY A 22 24.35 16.44 -10.67
N LEU A 23 23.33 17.17 -10.23
CA LEU A 23 23.41 18.18 -9.16
C LEU A 23 23.48 17.56 -7.76
N LEU A 24 22.98 16.33 -7.55
CA LEU A 24 23.02 15.64 -6.25
C LEU A 24 24.12 14.56 -6.19
N ARG A 25 24.44 13.87 -7.30
CA ARG A 25 25.51 12.85 -7.36
C ARG A 25 26.87 13.40 -6.93
N ALA A 26 27.18 14.65 -7.29
CA ALA A 26 28.42 15.31 -6.87
C ALA A 26 28.52 15.52 -5.35
N PHE A 27 27.38 15.66 -4.64
CA PHE A 27 27.34 15.87 -3.17
C PHE A 27 27.35 14.56 -2.36
N VAL A 28 26.95 13.44 -2.97
CA VAL A 28 26.90 12.13 -2.30
C VAL A 28 28.23 11.36 -2.44
N GLN A 29 29.04 11.64 -3.48
CA GLN A 29 30.24 10.85 -3.83
C GLN A 29 31.59 11.37 -3.28
N SER A 30 31.59 12.26 -2.28
CA SER A 30 32.83 12.70 -1.63
C SER A 30 33.44 11.59 -0.77
N GLU A 31 34.57 11.01 -1.19
CA GLU A 31 35.34 10.03 -0.41
C GLU A 31 35.88 10.62 0.91
N ALA A 32 35.65 9.88 2.01
CA ALA A 32 36.46 9.86 3.24
C ALA A 32 36.83 11.22 3.89
N ALA A 33 35.84 11.94 4.41
CA ALA A 33 36.06 12.96 5.44
C ALA A 33 35.25 12.61 6.71
N ASP A 34 35.83 12.82 7.89
CA ASP A 34 35.15 12.71 9.20
C ASP A 34 34.09 13.81 9.32
N ASP A 35 32.96 13.61 8.65
CA ASP A 35 31.90 14.58 8.41
C ASP A 35 30.68 14.41 9.34
N GLY A 36 30.68 13.34 10.14
CA GLY A 36 29.61 12.96 11.06
C GLY A 36 28.52 12.05 10.47
N LEU A 37 28.60 11.66 9.19
CA LEU A 37 27.62 10.79 8.52
C LEU A 37 27.85 9.30 8.83
N THR A 38 27.62 8.94 10.09
CA THR A 38 27.81 7.55 10.55
C THR A 38 26.76 6.60 9.96
N PRO A 39 27.07 5.29 9.83
CA PRO A 39 26.06 4.29 9.46
C PRO A 39 24.83 4.29 10.37
N GLN A 40 25.01 4.60 11.66
CA GLN A 40 23.92 4.72 12.61
C GLN A 40 23.00 5.90 12.30
N LEU A 41 23.56 7.08 12.00
CA LEU A 41 22.78 8.24 11.58
C LEU A 41 21.98 7.94 10.31
N LEU A 42 22.59 7.27 9.32
CA LEU A 42 21.90 6.87 8.09
C LEU A 42 20.74 5.89 8.34
N ALA A 43 20.90 4.95 9.28
CA ALA A 43 19.83 4.05 9.67
C ALA A 43 18.66 4.79 10.33
N GLU A 44 18.96 5.74 11.23
CA GLU A 44 17.93 6.53 11.91
C GLU A 44 17.23 7.52 10.95
N LEU A 45 17.94 8.08 9.97
CA LEU A 45 17.34 8.92 8.91
C LEU A 45 16.35 8.13 8.06
N LYS A 46 16.63 6.86 7.77
CA LYS A 46 15.69 5.97 7.07
C LYS A 46 14.41 5.73 7.86
N ILE A 47 14.51 5.60 9.19
CA ILE A 47 13.35 5.44 10.06
C ILE A 47 12.53 6.74 10.07
N LEU A 48 13.20 7.87 10.28
CA LEU A 48 12.59 9.19 10.31
C LEU A 48 11.86 9.53 8.99
N ALA A 49 12.48 9.24 7.84
CA ALA A 49 11.92 9.49 6.50
C ALA A 49 10.60 8.73 6.25
N ARG A 50 10.30 7.69 7.02
CA ARG A 50 9.13 6.82 6.84
C ARG A 50 8.00 7.12 7.82
N THR A 51 8.12 8.19 8.60
CA THR A 51 7.09 8.60 9.57
C THR A 51 5.87 9.20 8.85
N PRO A 52 4.62 8.94 9.28
CA PRO A 52 3.42 9.42 8.57
C PRO A 52 3.44 10.93 8.25
N GLY A 53 3.79 11.74 9.24
CA GLY A 53 4.05 13.18 9.12
C GLY A 53 5.40 13.56 9.72
N LEU A 54 6.18 14.36 8.98
CA LEU A 54 7.54 14.74 9.34
C LEU A 54 7.70 16.27 9.37
N LEU A 55 8.26 16.80 10.46
CA LEU A 55 8.73 18.20 10.54
C LEU A 55 10.26 18.24 10.56
N VAL A 56 10.87 18.91 9.59
CA VAL A 56 12.31 19.17 9.52
C VAL A 56 12.58 20.60 9.94
N ALA A 57 12.95 20.78 11.20
CA ALA A 57 13.24 22.07 11.80
C ALA A 57 14.75 22.27 12.01
N CYS A 58 15.23 23.51 11.93
CA CYS A 58 16.64 23.82 12.22
C CYS A 58 16.85 25.28 12.66
N ASN A 59 18.00 25.53 13.30
CA ASN A 59 18.51 26.87 13.50
C ASN A 59 19.00 27.47 12.16
N TYR A 60 19.02 28.80 12.06
CA TYR A 60 19.52 29.47 10.87
C TYR A 60 21.05 29.58 10.84
N GLY A 61 21.62 30.38 11.75
CA GLY A 61 23.05 30.63 11.81
C GLY A 61 23.81 29.39 12.28
N GLY A 62 24.99 29.12 11.72
CA GLY A 62 25.84 28.00 12.12
C GLY A 62 25.30 26.60 11.82
N THR A 63 24.06 26.49 11.33
CA THR A 63 23.43 25.25 10.88
C THR A 63 23.10 25.28 9.39
N LEU A 64 22.36 26.30 8.89
CA LEU A 64 22.03 26.44 7.46
C LEU A 64 23.05 27.27 6.66
N CYS A 65 23.84 28.07 7.35
CA CYS A 65 24.94 28.83 6.79
C CYS A 65 26.15 28.74 7.70
N ALA A 66 27.35 28.95 7.15
CA ALA A 66 28.54 29.11 7.97
C ALA A 66 28.27 30.17 9.05
N ALA A 67 28.63 29.86 10.29
CA ALA A 67 28.46 30.82 11.36
C ALA A 67 29.40 32.00 11.04
N GLU A 68 28.93 33.19 10.59
CA GLU A 68 29.51 34.56 10.76
C GLU A 68 28.67 35.70 10.11
N GLY A 69 28.69 36.91 10.70
CA GLY A 69 28.47 38.21 10.02
C GLY A 69 27.48 39.19 10.68
N ILE A 70 27.90 40.43 10.92
CA ILE A 70 27.07 41.58 11.38
C ILE A 70 26.07 42.07 10.31
N SER A 71 26.03 41.46 9.11
CA SER A 71 25.23 41.96 8.01
C SER A 71 24.00 41.12 7.69
N THR A 72 23.02 41.78 7.09
CA THR A 72 21.86 41.26 6.38
C THR A 72 22.22 40.43 5.13
N GLU A 73 23.44 39.87 5.01
CA GLU A 73 23.96 39.28 3.77
C GLU A 73 24.33 37.79 3.84
N THR A 74 24.29 37.14 5.00
CA THR A 74 24.58 35.69 5.09
C THR A 74 23.39 34.85 4.61
N LEU A 75 23.46 34.43 3.35
CA LEU A 75 22.51 33.51 2.71
C LEU A 75 22.72 32.06 3.22
N PRO A 76 21.67 31.22 3.20
CA PRO A 76 21.84 29.79 3.42
C PRO A 76 22.76 29.17 2.37
N LEU A 77 23.42 28.06 2.70
CA LEU A 77 24.10 27.23 1.71
C LEU A 77 23.10 26.82 0.64
N GLY A 78 23.48 26.96 -0.64
CA GLY A 78 22.59 26.66 -1.77
C GLY A 78 22.02 25.25 -1.70
N GLY A 79 22.84 24.26 -1.34
CA GLY A 79 22.40 22.87 -1.14
C GLY A 79 21.36 22.71 -0.02
N ALA A 80 21.56 23.38 1.13
CA ALA A 80 20.64 23.31 2.25
C ALA A 80 19.29 23.97 1.94
N ALA A 81 19.31 25.14 1.28
CA ALA A 81 18.08 25.83 0.86
C ALA A 81 17.27 25.02 -0.17
N ILE A 82 17.95 24.41 -1.16
CA ILE A 82 17.31 23.56 -2.15
C ILE A 82 16.69 22.33 -1.48
N ALA A 83 17.42 21.65 -0.59
CA ALA A 83 16.93 20.46 0.09
C ALA A 83 15.76 20.76 1.02
N LEU A 84 15.80 21.85 1.81
CA LEU A 84 14.68 22.27 2.65
C LEU A 84 13.43 22.61 1.83
N ARG A 85 13.59 23.32 0.70
CA ARG A 85 12.47 23.59 -0.21
C ARG A 85 11.89 22.30 -0.77
N ALA A 86 12.75 21.37 -1.19
CA ALA A 86 12.31 20.11 -1.76
C ALA A 86 11.56 19.26 -0.72
N LEU A 87 12.04 19.23 0.53
CA LEU A 87 11.35 18.58 1.66
C LEU A 87 9.99 19.22 1.95
N ALA A 88 9.90 20.54 1.98
CA ALA A 88 8.65 21.26 2.22
C ALA A 88 7.57 21.04 1.14
N ALA A 89 7.99 20.64 -0.07
CA ALA A 89 7.10 20.34 -1.18
C ALA A 89 6.58 18.89 -1.18
N LEU A 90 7.12 18.01 -0.33
CA LEU A 90 6.69 16.61 -0.24
C LEU A 90 5.40 16.48 0.58
N PRO A 91 4.45 15.61 0.18
CA PRO A 91 3.26 15.31 0.97
C PRO A 91 3.58 14.98 2.45
N ASN A 92 2.79 15.53 3.37
CA ASN A 92 2.92 15.34 4.82
C ASN A 92 4.36 15.52 5.33
N THR A 93 5.10 16.46 4.73
CA THR A 93 6.48 16.80 5.10
C THR A 93 6.56 18.31 5.19
N HIS A 94 6.98 18.81 6.34
CA HIS A 94 7.04 20.24 6.65
C HIS A 94 8.47 20.62 6.97
N ALA A 95 8.85 21.86 6.65
CA ALA A 95 10.15 22.41 7.02
C ALA A 95 9.98 23.68 7.83
N ALA A 96 10.87 23.91 8.79
CA ALA A 96 10.88 25.11 9.61
C ALA A 96 12.30 25.61 9.90
N VAL A 97 12.42 26.92 10.06
CA VAL A 97 13.63 27.58 10.57
C VAL A 97 13.27 28.37 11.81
N ILE A 98 13.84 27.98 12.95
CA ILE A 98 13.63 28.65 14.25
C ILE A 98 14.92 29.39 14.60
N SER A 99 14.89 30.71 14.57
CA SER A 99 16.09 31.55 14.69
C SER A 99 16.00 32.56 15.82
N GLY A 100 17.15 32.94 16.38
CA GLY A 100 17.27 34.12 17.24
C GLY A 100 17.11 35.46 16.50
N ARG A 101 17.12 35.48 15.16
CA ARG A 101 16.86 36.70 14.35
C ARG A 101 15.39 37.11 14.44
N SER A 102 15.08 38.39 14.26
CA SER A 102 13.67 38.82 14.10
C SER A 102 13.07 38.13 12.87
N LEU A 103 11.76 37.89 12.86
CA LEU A 103 11.10 37.23 11.74
C LEU A 103 11.27 38.04 10.43
N ARG A 104 11.23 39.37 10.54
CA ARG A 104 11.47 40.29 9.41
C ARG A 104 12.85 40.06 8.80
N ASP A 105 13.89 40.02 9.63
CA ASP A 105 15.26 39.86 9.15
C ASP A 105 15.47 38.45 8.61
N LEU A 106 14.95 37.43 9.29
CA LEU A 106 15.01 36.04 8.85
C LEU A 106 14.36 35.87 7.47
N ALA A 107 13.19 36.47 7.24
CA ALA A 107 12.53 36.44 5.93
C ALA A 107 13.35 37.15 4.84
N ALA A 108 13.97 38.29 5.18
CA ALA A 108 14.78 39.05 4.23
C ALA A 108 16.06 38.30 3.80
N VAL A 109 16.74 37.63 4.75
CA VAL A 109 18.03 36.99 4.49
C VAL A 109 17.93 35.55 4.01
N SER A 110 16.91 34.80 4.44
CA SER A 110 16.83 33.37 4.13
C SER A 110 16.47 33.10 2.67
N ARG A 111 15.63 33.95 2.05
CA ARG A 111 15.04 33.74 0.72
C ARG A 111 14.40 32.35 0.54
N LEU A 112 14.00 31.73 1.64
CA LEU A 112 13.29 30.47 1.66
C LEU A 112 11.85 30.71 1.19
N PRO A 113 11.22 29.72 0.56
CA PRO A 113 9.88 29.89 0.01
C PRO A 113 8.83 29.84 1.14
N ALA A 114 7.58 30.22 0.83
CA ALA A 114 6.53 30.38 1.84
C ALA A 114 6.13 29.08 2.54
N GLU A 115 6.42 27.93 1.93
CA GLU A 115 6.17 26.59 2.45
C GLU A 115 7.11 26.24 3.61
N VAL A 116 8.23 26.96 3.79
CA VAL A 116 9.11 26.81 4.95
C VAL A 116 8.66 27.76 6.05
N HIS A 117 8.26 27.21 7.19
CA HIS A 117 7.84 28.00 8.34
C HIS A 117 9.03 28.76 8.95
N LEU A 118 8.94 30.08 8.98
CA LEU A 118 9.95 30.93 9.62
C LEU A 118 9.44 31.34 11.01
N VAL A 119 10.27 31.12 12.03
CA VAL A 119 9.99 31.53 13.41
C VAL A 119 11.17 32.36 13.93
N GLY A 120 10.90 33.62 14.26
CA GLY A 120 11.89 34.57 14.72
C GLY A 120 11.99 34.67 16.25
N SER A 121 12.94 35.47 16.72
CA SER A 121 13.14 35.87 18.11
C SER A 121 13.14 34.69 19.08
N HIS A 122 13.96 33.68 18.79
CA HIS A 122 14.13 32.46 19.59
C HIS A 122 12.84 31.65 19.78
N GLY A 123 11.90 31.74 18.83
CA GLY A 123 10.64 30.99 18.90
C GLY A 123 9.41 31.83 19.23
N ALA A 124 9.57 33.13 19.50
CA ALA A 124 8.45 34.00 19.89
C ALA A 124 7.64 34.55 18.69
N GLU A 125 8.26 34.74 17.52
CA GLU A 125 7.64 35.41 16.37
C GLU A 125 7.20 34.43 15.28
N PHE A 126 5.90 34.14 15.19
CA PHE A 126 5.30 33.29 14.14
C PHE A 126 4.69 34.06 12.96
N ASP A 127 4.37 35.35 13.16
CA ASP A 127 3.79 36.22 12.15
C ASP A 127 4.28 37.66 12.32
N MET A 128 4.15 38.46 11.25
CA MET A 128 4.64 39.84 11.21
C MET A 128 3.80 40.82 12.05
N GLY A 129 2.63 40.41 12.53
CA GLY A 129 1.74 41.17 13.41
C GLY A 129 2.17 41.12 14.88
N PHE A 130 2.99 40.14 15.28
CA PHE A 130 3.44 39.94 16.66
C PHE A 130 3.99 41.19 17.36
N ALA A 131 4.78 42.01 16.65
CA ALA A 131 5.36 43.23 17.20
C ALA A 131 4.31 44.28 17.64
N HIS A 132 3.09 44.24 17.09
CA HIS A 132 2.01 45.18 17.43
C HIS A 132 1.23 44.75 18.69
N GLY A 133 1.49 43.54 19.22
CA GLY A 133 0.85 43.00 20.42
C GLY A 133 1.61 43.27 21.72
N LEU A 134 2.77 43.93 21.67
CA LEU A 134 3.60 44.20 22.85
C LEU A 134 3.01 45.35 23.69
N SER A 135 3.03 45.19 25.02
CA SER A 135 2.53 46.23 25.92
C SER A 135 3.49 47.43 25.97
N LEU A 136 2.96 48.64 26.22
CA LEU A 136 3.78 49.85 26.43
C LEU A 136 4.80 49.68 27.56
N ALA A 137 4.49 48.86 28.57
CA ALA A 137 5.42 48.53 29.66
C ALA A 137 6.62 47.71 29.14
N THR A 138 6.37 46.74 28.26
CA THR A 138 7.39 45.91 27.62
C THR A 138 8.32 46.75 26.73
N GLU A 139 7.76 47.67 25.93
CA GLU A 139 8.55 48.58 25.10
C GLU A 139 9.46 49.49 25.92
N SER A 140 8.95 50.00 27.05
CA SER A 140 9.73 50.84 27.98
C SER A 140 10.93 50.07 28.55
N VAL A 141 10.75 48.81 28.94
CA VAL A 141 11.85 47.99 29.48
C VAL A 141 12.92 47.72 28.41
N LEU A 142 12.51 47.42 27.16
CA LEU A 142 13.46 47.23 26.05
C LEU A 142 14.24 48.51 25.73
N GLN A 143 13.60 49.68 25.81
CA GLN A 143 14.27 50.96 25.61
C GLN A 143 15.31 51.23 26.71
N GLN A 144 14.98 50.91 27.97
CA GLN A 144 15.92 51.00 29.10
C GLN A 144 17.11 50.05 28.91
N ALA A 145 16.85 48.80 28.51
CA ALA A 145 17.89 47.81 28.23
C ALA A 145 18.84 48.27 27.11
N ASN A 146 18.28 48.80 26.02
CA ASN A 146 19.06 49.32 24.89
C ASN A 146 19.98 50.47 25.31
N GLN A 147 19.44 51.43 26.07
CA GLN A 147 20.22 52.55 26.57
C GLN A 147 21.34 52.09 27.52
N ALA A 148 21.01 51.20 28.46
CA ALA A 148 21.97 50.66 29.42
C ALA A 148 23.11 49.88 28.75
N LEU A 149 22.82 49.11 27.69
CA LEU A 149 23.84 48.40 26.92
C LEU A 149 24.72 49.36 26.11
N ILE A 150 24.15 50.39 25.47
CA ILE A 150 24.91 51.40 24.74
C ILE A 150 25.94 52.08 25.65
N GLU A 151 25.51 52.44 26.86
CA GLU A 151 26.37 53.06 27.87
C GLU A 151 27.43 52.09 28.42
N SER A 152 27.05 50.83 28.63
CA SER A 152 27.89 49.86 29.34
C SER A 152 28.90 49.13 28.46
N VAL A 153 28.55 48.82 27.22
CA VAL A 153 29.37 48.00 26.30
C VAL A 153 29.50 48.61 24.90
N GLY A 154 28.73 49.63 24.54
CA GLY A 154 28.74 50.22 23.19
C GLY A 154 30.08 50.87 22.79
N ALA A 155 30.92 51.26 23.76
CA ALA A 155 32.26 51.80 23.50
C ALA A 155 33.33 50.72 23.29
N TYR A 156 33.02 49.44 23.50
CA TYR A 156 33.97 48.35 23.33
C TYR A 156 34.24 48.08 21.85
N LYS A 157 35.52 48.05 21.47
CA LYS A 157 35.92 47.80 20.09
C LYS A 157 35.46 46.41 19.64
N GLY A 158 34.71 46.38 18.54
CA GLY A 158 34.16 45.15 17.99
C GLY A 158 32.83 44.70 18.60
N ILE A 159 32.18 45.53 19.42
CA ILE A 159 30.81 45.30 19.91
C ILE A 159 29.82 46.14 19.09
N SER A 160 28.70 45.53 18.69
CA SER A 160 27.54 46.25 18.14
C SER A 160 26.26 45.85 18.86
N ILE A 161 25.33 46.80 18.97
CA ILE A 161 24.05 46.61 19.67
C ILE A 161 22.91 46.74 18.66
N GLU A 162 21.99 45.79 18.69
CA GLU A 162 20.83 45.73 17.80
C GLU A 162 19.55 45.62 18.63
N ARG A 163 18.53 46.41 18.27
CA ARG A 163 17.21 46.32 18.89
C ARG A 163 16.30 45.43 18.04
N LYS A 164 15.82 44.35 18.63
CA LYS A 164 14.81 43.44 18.08
C LYS A 164 13.42 43.74 18.69
N PRO A 165 12.33 43.19 18.15
CA PRO A 165 10.98 43.45 18.68
C PRO A 165 10.84 43.07 20.16
N VAL A 166 11.43 41.96 20.61
CA VAL A 166 11.35 41.47 22.00
C VAL A 166 12.68 41.42 22.75
N ALA A 167 13.77 41.85 22.13
CA ALA A 167 15.09 41.74 22.72
C ALA A 167 16.03 42.87 22.32
N VAL A 168 17.10 43.04 23.08
CA VAL A 168 18.26 43.83 22.66
C VAL A 168 19.48 42.90 22.61
N SER A 169 20.14 42.90 21.47
CA SER A 169 21.22 41.97 21.13
C SER A 169 22.57 42.67 21.18
N VAL A 170 23.55 42.03 21.80
CA VAL A 170 24.96 42.44 21.78
C VAL A 170 25.74 41.47 20.92
N HIS A 171 26.27 41.94 19.79
CA HIS A 171 27.11 41.17 18.89
C HIS A 171 28.57 41.28 19.33
N THR A 172 29.21 40.15 19.60
CA THR A 172 30.56 40.11 20.20
C THR A 172 31.65 39.57 19.28
N ARG A 173 31.30 39.07 18.09
CA ARG A 173 32.22 38.33 17.21
C ARG A 173 33.47 39.08 16.76
N PRO A 174 33.41 40.36 16.33
CA PRO A 174 34.61 41.10 15.95
C PRO A 174 35.49 41.52 17.14
N ALA A 175 35.00 41.32 18.37
CA ALA A 175 35.72 41.65 19.57
C ALA A 175 36.74 40.55 19.93
N SER A 176 37.84 40.94 20.59
CA SER A 176 38.76 39.95 21.13
C SER A 176 38.07 39.11 22.22
N PRO A 177 38.51 37.86 22.49
CA PRO A 177 37.90 37.01 23.52
C PRO A 177 37.80 37.69 24.90
N ALA A 178 38.78 38.52 25.26
CA ALA A 178 38.77 39.29 26.50
C ALA A 178 37.67 40.38 26.51
N ILE A 179 37.45 41.06 25.39
CA ILE A 179 36.38 42.05 25.25
C ILE A 179 35.01 41.37 25.22
N ALA A 180 34.87 40.25 24.50
CA ALA A 180 33.64 39.47 24.44
C ALA A 180 33.22 38.97 25.82
N ALA A 181 34.15 38.40 26.60
CA ALA A 181 33.88 37.98 27.98
C ALA A 181 33.48 39.15 28.89
N LYS A 182 34.10 40.32 28.72
CA LYS A 182 33.75 41.54 29.47
C LYS A 182 32.37 42.07 29.08
N ALA A 183 32.03 42.04 27.80
CA ALA A 183 30.73 42.40 27.27
C ALA A 183 29.63 41.46 27.78
N ALA A 184 29.89 40.14 27.78
CA ALA A 184 28.99 39.12 28.30
C ALA A 184 28.63 39.34 29.76
N LYS A 185 29.63 39.53 30.63
CA LYS A 185 29.40 39.81 32.05
C LYS A 185 28.53 41.05 32.25
N LYS A 186 28.80 42.12 31.48
CA LYS A 186 28.08 43.38 31.62
C LYS A 186 26.66 43.33 31.07
N ALA A 187 26.46 42.61 29.96
CA ALA A 187 25.16 42.33 29.40
C ALA A 187 24.30 41.49 30.36
N GLU A 188 24.89 40.48 31.01
CA GLU A 188 24.22 39.67 32.03
C GLU A 188 23.82 40.51 33.27
N GLU A 189 24.69 41.43 33.72
CA GLU A 189 24.37 42.37 34.80
C GLU A 189 23.17 43.26 34.45
N VAL A 190 23.11 43.79 33.22
CA VAL A 190 21.99 44.61 32.73
C VAL A 190 20.71 43.77 32.64
N ALA A 191 20.80 42.54 32.14
CA ALA A 191 19.67 41.63 32.05
C ALA A 191 19.07 41.37 33.44
N ARG A 192 19.92 41.03 34.41
CA ARG A 192 19.51 40.77 35.80
C ARG A 192 18.88 41.98 36.46
N ALA A 193 19.43 43.18 36.23
CA ALA A 193 18.90 44.42 36.81
C ALA A 193 17.50 44.78 36.29
N LEU A 194 17.20 44.43 35.03
CA LEU A 194 15.93 44.73 34.37
C LEU A 194 14.95 43.55 34.34
N GLY A 195 15.31 42.42 34.95
CA GLY A 195 14.47 41.21 34.95
C GLY A 195 14.32 40.57 33.57
N LEU A 196 15.32 40.72 32.69
CA LEU A 196 15.33 40.16 31.34
C LEU A 196 15.99 38.79 31.31
N PHE A 197 15.54 37.96 30.37
CA PHE A 197 16.18 36.69 30.06
C PHE A 197 17.48 36.96 29.29
N PHE A 198 18.57 36.34 29.73
CA PHE A 198 19.87 36.45 29.09
C PHE A 198 20.17 35.17 28.29
N ILE A 199 20.24 35.29 26.97
CA ILE A 199 20.39 34.17 26.05
C ILE A 199 21.75 34.32 25.34
N VAL A 200 22.51 33.24 25.30
CA VAL A 200 23.77 33.18 24.54
C VAL A 200 23.55 32.33 23.30
N ASP A 201 23.64 32.96 22.12
CA ASP A 201 23.47 32.33 20.82
C ASP A 201 24.74 32.51 19.97
N GLY A 202 25.69 31.59 20.18
CA GLY A 202 27.04 31.68 19.62
C GLY A 202 27.77 32.95 20.07
N SER A 203 27.92 33.91 19.15
CA SER A 203 28.60 35.20 19.40
C SER A 203 27.63 36.37 19.71
N VAL A 204 26.34 36.08 19.82
CA VAL A 204 25.29 37.06 20.10
C VAL A 204 24.75 36.84 21.50
N LEU A 205 24.59 37.93 22.24
CA LEU A 205 24.03 37.93 23.59
C LEU A 205 22.69 38.67 23.55
N ASP A 206 21.58 37.94 23.71
CA ASP A 206 20.24 38.51 23.66
C ASP A 206 19.69 38.76 25.07
N LEU A 207 19.24 39.98 25.31
CA LEU A 207 18.47 40.36 26.50
C LEU A 207 17.00 40.47 26.10
N SER A 208 16.22 39.45 26.42
CA SER A 208 14.84 39.29 25.97
C SER A 208 13.83 39.54 27.09
N VAL A 209 12.73 40.23 26.76
CA VAL A 209 11.55 40.35 27.64
C VAL A 209 10.65 39.11 27.58
N VAL A 210 10.89 38.23 26.61
CA VAL A 210 10.18 36.96 26.43
C VAL A 210 11.16 35.82 26.70
N GLU A 211 10.70 34.79 27.41
CA GLU A 211 11.50 33.61 27.66
C GLU A 211 11.89 32.93 26.33
N PRO A 212 13.18 32.59 26.11
CA PRO A 212 13.59 31.82 24.93
C PRO A 212 12.79 30.52 24.84
N SER A 213 12.20 30.27 23.67
CA SER A 213 11.16 29.26 23.56
C SER A 213 11.29 28.40 22.30
N LYS A 214 12.51 28.20 21.77
CA LYS A 214 12.72 27.33 20.59
C LYS A 214 12.06 25.94 20.80
N ALA A 215 12.12 25.43 22.03
CA ALA A 215 11.36 24.27 22.51
C ALA A 215 9.85 24.40 22.31
N ALA A 216 9.23 25.45 22.87
CA ALA A 216 7.80 25.70 22.75
C ALA A 216 7.39 25.96 21.29
N ALA A 217 8.25 26.59 20.50
CA ALA A 217 8.01 26.84 19.10
C ALA A 217 8.00 25.55 18.27
N LEU A 218 8.96 24.64 18.53
CA LEU A 218 8.99 23.33 17.93
C LEU A 218 7.75 22.50 18.29
N GLU A 219 7.36 22.50 19.57
CA GLU A 219 6.13 21.82 20.04
C GLU A 219 4.85 22.43 19.45
N HIS A 220 4.80 23.76 19.35
CA HIS A 220 3.66 24.46 18.74
C HIS A 220 3.51 24.08 17.27
N LEU A 221 4.61 24.11 16.50
CA LEU A 221 4.61 23.65 15.11
C LEU A 221 4.18 22.18 15.01
N ARG A 222 4.73 21.32 15.87
CA ARG A 222 4.38 19.90 15.89
C ARG A 222 2.89 19.68 16.12
N SER A 223 2.32 20.32 17.14
CA SER A 223 0.90 20.21 17.48
C SER A 223 0.00 20.77 16.39
N ARG A 224 0.35 21.94 15.83
CA ARG A 224 -0.44 22.61 14.80
C ARG A 224 -0.45 21.83 13.49
N LEU A 225 0.66 21.20 13.13
CA LEU A 225 0.82 20.45 11.88
C LEU A 225 0.41 18.99 12.01
N GLY A 226 0.14 18.50 13.23
CA GLY A 226 -0.25 17.10 13.46
C GLY A 226 0.82 16.07 13.08
N VAL A 227 2.10 16.45 13.11
CA VAL A 227 3.19 15.57 12.67
C VAL A 227 3.56 14.51 13.71
N SER A 228 3.86 13.31 13.22
CA SER A 228 4.25 12.16 14.05
C SER A 228 5.70 12.22 14.54
N ALA A 229 6.59 12.88 13.79
CA ALA A 229 8.02 12.97 14.12
C ALA A 229 8.62 14.33 13.73
N ALA A 230 9.72 14.70 14.40
CA ALA A 230 10.47 15.91 14.13
C ALA A 230 11.99 15.66 14.09
N LEU A 231 12.67 16.33 13.16
CA LEU A 231 14.10 16.54 13.19
C LEU A 231 14.37 17.97 13.64
N TYR A 232 15.29 18.17 14.57
CA TYR A 232 15.81 19.49 14.93
C TYR A 232 17.33 19.52 14.85
N ALA A 233 17.87 20.47 14.08
CA ALA A 233 19.31 20.72 13.99
C ALA A 233 19.69 22.09 14.55
N GLY A 234 20.79 22.17 15.30
CA GLY A 234 21.28 23.40 15.90
C GLY A 234 22.77 23.37 16.21
N ASP A 235 23.31 24.53 16.59
CA ASP A 235 24.74 24.76 16.82
C ASP A 235 25.03 25.54 18.13
N ALA A 236 24.00 26.00 18.83
CA ALA A 236 24.13 26.86 20.01
C ALA A 236 23.43 26.30 21.25
N VAL A 237 23.81 26.79 22.43
CA VAL A 237 23.19 26.39 23.71
C VAL A 237 21.66 26.66 23.71
N SER A 238 21.22 27.70 23.01
CA SER A 238 19.80 28.02 22.82
C SER A 238 19.00 26.89 22.14
N ASP A 239 19.66 26.03 21.36
CA ASP A 239 19.07 24.90 20.64
C ASP A 239 18.92 23.64 21.50
N GLU A 240 19.69 23.51 22.58
CA GLU A 240 19.61 22.35 23.47
C GLU A 240 18.20 22.19 24.07
N LEU A 241 17.52 23.32 24.34
CA LEU A 241 16.14 23.33 24.83
C LEU A 241 15.18 22.71 23.82
N ALA A 242 15.36 22.97 22.51
CA ALA A 242 14.53 22.37 21.48
C ALA A 242 14.85 20.87 21.31
N MET A 243 16.12 20.49 21.39
CA MET A 243 16.51 19.09 21.35
C MET A 243 16.00 18.30 22.57
N ALA A 244 15.84 18.94 23.72
CA ALA A 244 15.32 18.31 24.94
C ALA A 244 13.82 17.92 24.84
N THR A 245 13.06 18.46 23.88
CA THR A 245 11.65 18.07 23.67
C THR A 245 11.46 16.89 22.72
N LEU A 246 12.53 16.49 22.02
CA LEU A 246 12.52 15.40 21.05
C LEU A 246 12.25 14.07 21.75
N ARG A 247 11.34 13.28 21.16
CA ARG A 247 10.83 12.03 21.73
C ARG A 247 10.52 10.99 20.66
N GLY A 248 10.58 9.72 21.03
CA GLY A 248 10.24 8.63 20.12
C GLY A 248 11.15 8.61 18.87
N PRO A 249 10.61 8.66 17.64
CA PRO A 249 11.39 8.63 16.40
C PRO A 249 12.06 9.96 16.03
N ASP A 250 11.92 11.00 16.87
CA ASP A 250 12.51 12.30 16.63
C ASP A 250 14.05 12.26 16.58
N MET A 251 14.65 13.22 15.89
CA MET A 251 16.10 13.27 15.68
C MET A 251 16.70 14.64 16.00
N GLY A 252 17.68 14.65 16.90
CA GLY A 252 18.48 15.84 17.22
C GLY A 252 19.86 15.77 16.54
N LEU A 253 20.25 16.81 15.83
CA LEU A 253 21.54 16.92 15.15
C LEU A 253 22.30 18.15 15.64
N TRP A 254 23.50 17.96 16.16
CA TRP A 254 24.38 19.07 16.52
C TRP A 254 25.37 19.39 15.40
N VAL A 255 25.49 20.66 15.02
CA VAL A 255 26.43 21.12 13.99
C VAL A 255 27.61 21.84 14.64
N GLY A 256 28.83 21.36 14.42
CA GLY A 256 30.07 21.94 14.93
C GLY A 256 30.65 21.23 16.16
N ASP A 257 31.72 21.81 16.71
CA ASP A 257 32.60 21.15 17.69
C ASP A 257 32.27 21.44 19.17
N LEU A 258 31.31 22.34 19.44
CA LEU A 258 30.94 22.69 20.81
C LEU A 258 30.32 21.51 21.58
N PRO A 259 30.56 21.34 22.89
CA PRO A 259 29.90 20.31 23.69
C PRO A 259 28.38 20.39 23.53
N SER A 260 27.72 19.24 23.41
CA SER A 260 26.27 19.16 23.23
C SER A 260 25.73 17.80 23.68
N PRO A 261 24.49 17.76 24.20
CA PRO A 261 23.80 16.51 24.53
C PRO A 261 23.24 15.76 23.31
N ALA A 262 23.34 16.29 22.09
CA ALA A 262 22.79 15.64 20.90
C ALA A 262 23.46 14.28 20.62
N LYS A 263 22.63 13.30 20.21
CA LYS A 263 23.07 11.94 19.90
C LYS A 263 23.99 11.87 18.67
N HIS A 264 23.72 12.70 17.66
CA HIS A 264 24.49 12.75 16.43
C HIS A 264 25.12 14.13 16.25
N ARG A 265 26.36 14.14 15.79
CA ARG A 265 27.15 15.34 15.57
C ARG A 265 27.60 15.40 14.11
N LEU A 266 27.47 16.56 13.51
CA LEU A 266 27.90 16.90 12.18
C LEU A 266 29.03 17.91 12.28
N LYS A 267 30.01 17.81 11.38
CA LYS A 267 31.19 18.67 11.40
C LYS A 267 30.84 20.15 11.15
N ASP A 268 30.00 20.41 10.15
CA ASP A 268 29.74 21.76 9.65
C ASP A 268 28.37 21.85 8.93
N PRO A 269 27.93 23.06 8.55
CA PRO A 269 26.71 23.27 7.78
C PRO A 269 26.64 22.50 6.44
N GLU A 270 27.77 22.15 5.83
CA GLU A 270 27.80 21.39 4.58
C GLU A 270 27.43 19.93 4.82
N SER A 271 27.90 19.34 5.93
CA SER A 271 27.41 18.04 6.41
C SER A 271 25.90 18.05 6.67
N PHE A 272 25.36 19.12 7.26
CA PHE A 272 23.90 19.23 7.47
C PHE A 272 23.12 19.34 6.15
N ALA A 273 23.62 20.09 5.17
CA ALA A 273 23.04 20.15 3.83
C ALA A 273 22.96 18.74 3.18
N ARG A 274 23.99 17.91 3.36
CA ARG A 274 24.00 16.51 2.89
C ARG A 274 22.96 15.65 3.60
N VAL A 275 22.79 15.82 4.92
CA VAL A 275 21.71 15.14 5.68
C VAL A 275 20.32 15.50 5.12
N LEU A 276 20.06 16.78 4.87
CA LEU A 276 18.79 17.23 4.28
C LEU A 276 18.54 16.61 2.90
N ALA A 277 19.56 16.55 2.05
CA ALA A 277 19.46 15.93 0.73
C ALA A 277 19.20 14.41 0.81
N ILE A 278 19.89 13.71 1.71
CA ILE A 278 19.66 12.28 1.97
C ILE A 278 18.24 12.05 2.48
N LEU A 279 17.78 12.87 3.44
CA LEU A 279 16.43 12.79 3.99
C LEU A 279 15.36 13.04 2.92
N PHE A 280 15.58 14.01 2.03
CA PHE A 280 14.71 14.26 0.89
C PHE A 280 14.59 13.04 -0.02
N GLU A 281 15.71 12.45 -0.44
CA GLU A 281 15.71 11.28 -1.32
C GLU A 281 15.03 10.07 -0.64
N LEU A 282 15.33 9.82 0.64
CA LEU A 282 14.69 8.75 1.42
C LEU A 282 13.19 8.97 1.56
N ARG A 283 12.75 10.20 1.81
CA ARG A 283 11.34 10.58 1.97
C ARG A 283 10.60 10.51 0.64
N ARG A 284 11.20 11.02 -0.45
CA ARG A 284 10.66 10.97 -1.82
C ARG A 284 10.49 9.52 -2.26
N ALA A 285 11.54 8.70 -2.12
CA ALA A 285 11.49 7.29 -2.48
C ALA A 285 10.43 6.53 -1.69
N TRP A 286 10.26 6.84 -0.41
CA TRP A 286 9.15 6.31 0.38
C TRP A 286 7.80 6.79 -0.13
N LEU A 287 7.60 8.10 -0.31
CA LEU A 287 6.30 8.67 -0.71
C LEU A 287 5.83 8.24 -2.10
N PHE A 288 6.75 8.05 -3.05
CA PHE A 288 6.41 7.84 -4.45
C PHE A 288 6.83 6.47 -4.99
N GLY A 289 7.43 5.61 -4.18
CA GLY A 289 7.78 4.24 -4.57
C GLY A 289 8.62 4.16 -5.84
N GLU A 290 9.78 4.83 -5.87
CA GLU A 290 10.79 4.58 -6.92
C GLU A 290 11.19 3.09 -6.83
N ASP A 291 10.97 2.33 -7.90
CA ASP A 291 11.26 0.87 -8.06
C ASP A 291 10.12 -0.13 -7.75
N ALA A 292 8.85 0.25 -7.88
CA ALA A 292 7.76 -0.73 -7.85
C ALA A 292 7.85 -1.71 -9.03
N VAL A 293 7.93 -3.01 -8.72
CA VAL A 293 7.82 -4.08 -9.74
C VAL A 293 6.39 -4.08 -10.28
N GLY A 294 6.20 -4.12 -11.61
CA GLY A 294 4.87 -4.23 -12.22
C GLY A 294 4.08 -5.40 -11.65
N LEU A 295 2.79 -5.19 -11.37
CA LEU A 295 1.94 -6.17 -10.68
C LEU A 295 1.92 -7.52 -11.39
N GLU A 296 1.77 -7.50 -12.71
CA GLU A 296 1.75 -8.68 -13.59
C GLU A 296 3.05 -9.48 -13.56
N ARG A 297 4.17 -8.88 -13.12
CA ARG A 297 5.47 -9.56 -13.02
C ARG A 297 5.63 -10.34 -11.72
N HIS A 298 4.74 -10.17 -10.76
CA HIS A 298 4.75 -10.96 -9.54
C HIS A 298 4.17 -12.34 -9.79
N SER A 299 4.83 -13.36 -9.28
CA SER A 299 4.31 -14.72 -9.24
C SER A 299 3.65 -15.00 -7.89
N MET A 300 2.69 -15.93 -7.87
CA MET A 300 2.05 -16.41 -6.64
C MET A 300 2.41 -17.89 -6.41
N ILE A 301 2.73 -18.26 -5.17
CA ILE A 301 2.71 -19.64 -4.69
C ILE A 301 1.57 -19.81 -3.69
N GLY A 302 0.93 -20.98 -3.68
CA GLY A 302 -0.20 -21.27 -2.80
C GLY A 302 -0.42 -22.78 -2.66
N ASN A 303 -0.90 -23.21 -1.49
CA ASN A 303 -1.17 -24.61 -1.16
C ASN A 303 -2.61 -24.85 -0.66
N GLY A 304 -3.49 -23.85 -0.73
CA GLY A 304 -4.85 -23.92 -0.19
C GLY A 304 -4.99 -23.50 1.28
N SER A 305 -3.89 -23.31 2.03
CA SER A 305 -3.95 -22.77 3.41
C SER A 305 -3.18 -21.45 3.54
N SER A 306 -2.14 -21.25 2.73
CA SER A 306 -1.32 -20.05 2.72
C SER A 306 -1.00 -19.65 1.28
N THR A 307 -0.71 -18.37 1.10
CA THR A 307 -0.29 -17.77 -0.18
C THR A 307 0.90 -16.85 0.06
N ALA A 308 1.76 -16.72 -0.95
CA ALA A 308 2.84 -15.75 -0.95
C ALA A 308 3.10 -15.23 -2.38
N LEU A 309 3.54 -13.97 -2.49
CA LEU A 309 4.01 -13.41 -3.76
C LEU A 309 5.52 -13.25 -3.78
N LEU A 310 6.07 -13.46 -4.98
CA LEU A 310 7.49 -13.27 -5.26
C LEU A 310 7.70 -12.35 -6.47
N THR A 311 8.71 -11.49 -6.38
CA THR A 311 9.18 -10.68 -7.52
C THR A 311 9.91 -11.56 -8.54
N PRO A 312 10.19 -11.07 -9.77
CA PRO A 312 11.00 -11.79 -10.76
C PRO A 312 12.40 -12.20 -10.28
N GLU A 313 12.92 -11.54 -9.25
CA GLU A 313 14.23 -11.79 -8.62
C GLU A 313 14.15 -12.73 -7.41
N ALA A 314 13.07 -13.51 -7.27
CA ALA A 314 12.84 -14.42 -6.14
C ALA A 314 12.85 -13.73 -4.76
N LYS A 315 12.43 -12.47 -4.65
CA LYS A 315 12.13 -11.84 -3.35
C LYS A 315 10.69 -12.19 -2.98
N ILE A 316 10.46 -12.93 -1.89
CA ILE A 316 9.13 -13.04 -1.28
C ILE A 316 8.77 -11.66 -0.72
N CYS A 317 7.79 -11.01 -1.36
CA CYS A 317 7.43 -9.62 -1.09
C CYS A 317 6.05 -9.45 -0.43
N TRP A 318 5.29 -10.54 -0.35
CA TRP A 318 4.01 -10.60 0.35
C TRP A 318 3.80 -12.00 0.93
N MET A 319 3.40 -12.09 2.19
CA MET A 319 2.88 -13.32 2.82
C MET A 319 2.19 -12.93 4.13
N SER A 320 0.97 -13.43 4.36
CA SER A 320 0.26 -13.32 5.65
C SER A 320 0.47 -14.57 6.50
N HIS A 321 0.30 -14.45 7.82
CA HIS A 321 0.26 -15.57 8.76
C HIS A 321 -0.56 -15.16 10.01
N PRO A 322 -1.37 -16.06 10.63
CA PRO A 322 -1.55 -17.49 10.34
C PRO A 322 -2.42 -17.82 9.12
N LEU A 323 -3.37 -16.96 8.80
CA LEU A 323 -4.30 -17.15 7.67
C LEU A 323 -4.01 -16.14 6.56
N PRO A 324 -4.51 -16.37 5.33
CA PRO A 324 -4.31 -15.43 4.22
C PRO A 324 -4.81 -14.00 4.50
N ASP A 325 -5.88 -13.85 5.30
CA ASP A 325 -6.49 -12.58 5.72
C ASP A 325 -5.92 -11.99 7.03
N SER A 326 -4.90 -12.64 7.62
CA SER A 326 -4.21 -12.18 8.84
C SER A 326 -3.23 -11.03 8.57
N GLY A 327 -2.57 -10.52 9.61
CA GLY A 327 -1.47 -9.56 9.46
C GLY A 327 -0.33 -10.10 8.59
N SER A 328 0.36 -9.20 7.87
CA SER A 328 1.47 -9.61 7.00
C SER A 328 2.69 -10.07 7.81
N LEU A 329 3.35 -11.15 7.42
CA LEU A 329 4.73 -11.44 7.80
C LEU A 329 5.74 -10.70 6.89
N PHE A 330 5.38 -10.57 5.61
CA PHE A 330 6.11 -9.78 4.61
C PHE A 330 5.12 -8.88 3.87
N ALA A 331 5.43 -7.59 3.78
CA ALA A 331 4.64 -6.58 3.09
C ALA A 331 5.51 -5.63 2.23
N HIS A 332 6.66 -6.12 1.74
CA HIS A 332 7.55 -5.34 0.87
C HIS A 332 6.83 -4.72 -0.33
N ILE A 333 5.85 -5.39 -0.93
CA ILE A 333 5.08 -4.81 -2.05
C ILE A 333 4.38 -3.49 -1.68
N LEU A 334 4.06 -3.27 -0.38
CA LEU A 334 3.44 -2.05 0.12
C LEU A 334 4.40 -1.09 0.83
N GLY A 335 5.59 -1.54 1.27
CA GLY A 335 6.49 -0.69 2.05
C GLY A 335 7.99 -0.93 1.90
N GLY A 336 8.39 -1.64 0.84
CA GLY A 336 9.78 -1.97 0.54
C GLY A 336 10.45 -2.77 1.66
N ASP A 337 11.78 -2.69 1.76
CA ASP A 337 12.54 -3.50 2.72
C ASP A 337 12.14 -3.26 4.20
N ALA A 338 11.56 -2.10 4.54
CA ALA A 338 11.06 -1.82 5.89
C ALA A 338 9.86 -2.68 6.28
N ALA A 339 9.03 -3.03 5.30
CA ALA A 339 7.80 -3.79 5.48
C ALA A 339 8.04 -5.31 5.38
N GLY A 340 9.31 -5.72 5.25
CA GLY A 340 9.73 -7.10 5.40
C GLY A 340 9.69 -7.90 4.12
N HIS A 341 10.69 -8.76 3.95
CA HIS A 341 10.87 -9.60 2.79
C HIS A 341 11.72 -10.84 3.13
N PHE A 342 11.69 -11.81 2.22
CA PHE A 342 12.65 -12.92 2.22
C PHE A 342 13.30 -13.00 0.84
N SER A 343 14.57 -12.60 0.74
CA SER A 343 15.30 -12.52 -0.53
C SER A 343 16.38 -13.57 -0.65
N VAL A 344 16.57 -14.04 -1.90
CA VAL A 344 17.74 -14.79 -2.33
C VAL A 344 18.23 -14.20 -3.64
N GLU A 345 19.51 -13.85 -3.70
CA GLU A 345 20.14 -13.29 -4.90
C GLU A 345 21.59 -13.79 -5.06
N PRO A 346 22.16 -13.82 -6.27
CA PRO A 346 23.59 -14.10 -6.43
C PRO A 346 24.46 -13.03 -5.75
N VAL A 347 25.51 -13.43 -5.04
CA VAL A 347 26.45 -12.49 -4.39
C VAL A 347 27.13 -11.57 -5.42
N LYS A 348 27.46 -12.12 -6.58
CA LYS A 348 27.93 -11.35 -7.73
C LYS A 348 26.71 -10.91 -8.54
N ALA A 349 26.51 -9.60 -8.65
CA ALA A 349 25.43 -9.01 -9.44
C ALA A 349 25.32 -9.70 -10.82
N SER A 350 24.13 -10.25 -11.09
CA SER A 350 23.83 -11.06 -12.26
C SER A 350 22.39 -10.84 -12.65
N GLN A 351 22.11 -10.84 -13.95
CA GLN A 351 20.74 -10.71 -14.46
C GLN A 351 19.96 -12.02 -14.27
N VAL A 352 18.68 -11.88 -13.92
CA VAL A 352 17.74 -13.00 -13.94
C VAL A 352 17.59 -13.50 -15.38
N LEU A 353 17.83 -14.79 -15.61
CA LEU A 353 17.64 -15.44 -16.90
C LEU A 353 16.16 -15.77 -17.17
N GLY A 354 15.40 -16.00 -16.12
CA GLY A 354 13.95 -16.19 -16.20
C GLY A 354 13.36 -16.71 -14.90
N GLN A 355 12.06 -16.50 -14.76
CA GLN A 355 11.22 -17.09 -13.72
C GLN A 355 10.08 -17.84 -14.40
N ARG A 356 9.78 -19.04 -13.92
CA ARG A 356 8.68 -19.85 -14.44
C ARG A 356 8.07 -20.72 -13.35
N TYR A 357 6.84 -21.13 -13.57
CA TYR A 357 6.31 -22.26 -12.83
C TYR A 357 6.92 -23.58 -13.34
N VAL A 358 7.17 -24.51 -12.42
CA VAL A 358 7.33 -25.92 -12.78
C VAL A 358 5.99 -26.37 -13.39
N ASP A 359 6.06 -27.09 -14.51
CA ASP A 359 4.85 -27.34 -15.32
C ASP A 359 3.74 -28.00 -14.50
N SER A 360 2.53 -27.43 -14.64
CA SER A 360 1.30 -27.86 -13.99
C SER A 360 1.36 -27.89 -12.45
N THR A 361 2.12 -26.97 -11.83
CA THR A 361 2.19 -26.81 -10.36
C THR A 361 2.15 -25.33 -9.93
N MET A 362 2.11 -25.10 -8.62
CA MET A 362 2.34 -23.82 -7.94
C MET A 362 3.78 -23.66 -7.42
N ILE A 363 4.73 -24.41 -7.96
CA ILE A 363 6.16 -24.33 -7.62
C ILE A 363 6.82 -23.35 -8.58
N VAL A 364 7.54 -22.35 -8.07
CA VAL A 364 8.23 -21.34 -8.89
C VAL A 364 9.72 -21.61 -8.92
N GLU A 365 10.33 -21.49 -10.10
CA GLU A 365 11.77 -21.59 -10.31
C GLU A 365 12.28 -20.27 -10.89
N THR A 366 13.23 -19.63 -10.19
CA THR A 366 13.92 -18.42 -10.64
C THR A 366 15.38 -18.74 -10.91
N ARG A 367 15.89 -18.35 -12.08
CA ARG A 367 17.23 -18.74 -12.54
C ARG A 367 18.10 -17.52 -12.83
N TRP A 368 19.34 -17.60 -12.38
CA TRP A 368 20.49 -16.83 -12.82
C TRP A 368 21.49 -17.78 -13.49
N ALA A 369 22.63 -17.24 -13.95
CA ALA A 369 23.68 -18.05 -14.59
C ALA A 369 24.16 -19.22 -13.70
N ASP A 370 24.49 -18.96 -12.44
CA ASP A 370 25.13 -19.93 -11.53
C ASP A 370 24.28 -20.26 -10.28
N VAL A 371 23.07 -19.72 -10.18
CA VAL A 371 22.15 -19.88 -9.05
C VAL A 371 20.74 -20.15 -9.57
N THR A 372 20.06 -21.14 -9.00
CA THR A 372 18.63 -21.41 -9.22
C THR A 372 17.94 -21.53 -7.87
N VAL A 373 16.82 -20.83 -7.73
CA VAL A 373 15.97 -20.85 -6.55
C VAL A 373 14.64 -21.51 -6.91
N THR A 374 14.24 -22.52 -6.13
CA THR A 374 12.92 -23.15 -6.22
C THR A 374 12.12 -22.82 -4.97
N ASP A 375 10.98 -22.17 -5.13
CA ASP A 375 10.09 -21.73 -4.05
C ASP A 375 8.75 -22.47 -4.12
N TYR A 376 8.29 -23.01 -2.98
CA TYR A 376 6.97 -23.64 -2.87
C TYR A 376 6.45 -23.67 -1.43
N LEU A 377 5.13 -23.82 -1.28
CA LEU A 377 4.47 -24.05 0.01
C LEU A 377 4.16 -25.54 0.16
N GLU A 378 4.45 -26.09 1.33
CA GLU A 378 4.11 -27.47 1.69
C GLU A 378 2.73 -27.56 2.34
N PRO A 379 1.97 -28.63 2.10
CA PRO A 379 0.77 -28.91 2.87
C PRO A 379 1.10 -28.95 4.37
N ALA A 380 0.33 -28.21 5.15
CA ALA A 380 0.47 -28.11 6.59
C ALA A 380 -0.93 -28.07 7.25
N PRO A 381 -1.04 -28.45 8.53
CA PRO A 381 -2.28 -28.25 9.29
C PRO A 381 -2.73 -26.78 9.25
N ASP A 382 -4.03 -26.56 9.47
CA ASP A 382 -4.59 -25.21 9.55
C ASP A 382 -3.87 -24.36 10.60
N GLY A 383 -3.65 -23.08 10.28
CA GLY A 383 -2.84 -22.16 11.09
C GLY A 383 -1.32 -22.36 11.05
N ILE A 384 -0.80 -23.37 10.35
CA ILE A 384 0.64 -23.59 10.16
C ILE A 384 1.05 -23.25 8.72
N THR A 385 2.11 -22.45 8.57
CA THR A 385 2.72 -22.16 7.26
C THR A 385 4.07 -22.86 7.15
N SER A 386 4.34 -23.47 6.00
CA SER A 386 5.61 -24.15 5.69
C SER A 386 6.09 -23.73 4.30
N LEU A 387 6.90 -22.66 4.25
CA LEU A 387 7.49 -22.14 3.02
C LEU A 387 8.90 -22.72 2.82
N VAL A 388 9.08 -23.45 1.72
CA VAL A 388 10.35 -24.08 1.38
C VAL A 388 11.02 -23.36 0.21
N ARG A 389 12.32 -23.09 0.37
CA ARG A 389 13.17 -22.48 -0.64
C ARG A 389 14.43 -23.32 -0.83
N VAL A 390 14.70 -23.73 -2.06
CA VAL A 390 15.86 -24.56 -2.41
C VAL A 390 16.79 -23.78 -3.32
N LEU A 391 18.00 -23.55 -2.86
CA LEU A 391 19.06 -22.88 -3.60
C LEU A 391 20.00 -23.93 -4.16
N SER A 392 20.25 -23.91 -5.46
CA SER A 392 21.12 -24.85 -6.14
C SER A 392 21.96 -24.16 -7.22
N GLY A 393 23.09 -24.75 -7.60
CA GLY A 393 23.96 -24.22 -8.63
C GLY A 393 25.44 -24.31 -8.25
N THR A 394 26.27 -23.51 -8.92
CA THR A 394 27.73 -23.50 -8.79
C THR A 394 28.26 -22.18 -8.26
N GLY A 395 27.41 -21.17 -8.09
CA GLY A 395 27.74 -19.85 -7.63
C GLY A 395 27.62 -19.68 -6.11
N SER A 396 27.68 -18.41 -5.68
CA SER A 396 27.38 -18.01 -4.31
C SER A 396 26.08 -17.20 -4.29
N ALA A 397 25.26 -17.44 -3.28
CA ALA A 397 23.99 -16.75 -3.09
C ALA A 397 23.96 -16.06 -1.73
N ARG A 398 23.38 -14.85 -1.71
CA ARG A 398 23.05 -14.10 -0.51
C ARG A 398 21.61 -14.38 -0.12
N ILE A 399 21.40 -14.67 1.14
CA ILE A 399 20.10 -14.88 1.77
C ILE A 399 19.85 -13.71 2.71
N VAL A 400 18.70 -13.05 2.58
CA VAL A 400 18.24 -12.02 3.52
C VAL A 400 16.86 -12.41 4.04
N PHE A 401 16.79 -12.70 5.33
CA PHE A 401 15.55 -12.99 6.05
C PHE A 401 15.19 -11.81 6.95
N ALA A 402 14.18 -11.04 6.54
CA ALA A 402 13.73 -9.82 7.19
C ALA A 402 12.21 -9.88 7.46
N PRO A 403 11.72 -10.74 8.37
CA PRO A 403 10.30 -10.77 8.74
C PRO A 403 9.89 -9.45 9.40
N ARG A 404 8.68 -8.99 9.13
CA ARG A 404 8.07 -7.78 9.73
C ARG A 404 6.59 -8.05 10.03
N PRO A 405 6.29 -8.81 11.11
CA PRO A 405 4.93 -9.21 11.43
C PRO A 405 4.00 -8.01 11.63
N ASP A 406 2.72 -8.23 11.30
CA ASP A 406 1.65 -7.23 11.39
C ASP A 406 1.99 -5.91 10.70
N TYR A 407 2.34 -5.97 9.41
CA TYR A 407 2.67 -4.78 8.60
C TYR A 407 3.82 -3.95 9.17
N ALA A 408 4.82 -4.63 9.76
CA ALA A 408 5.92 -4.03 10.51
C ALA A 408 5.52 -3.29 11.80
N ASN A 409 4.33 -3.55 12.34
CA ASN A 409 3.89 -2.95 13.60
C ASN A 409 4.34 -3.76 14.82
N ALA A 410 4.44 -5.08 14.72
CA ALA A 410 4.80 -5.94 15.84
C ALA A 410 6.32 -6.06 16.02
N PRO A 411 6.90 -5.54 17.14
CA PRO A 411 8.32 -5.69 17.41
C PRO A 411 8.68 -7.14 17.77
N PHE A 412 9.92 -7.55 17.48
CA PHE A 412 10.42 -8.88 17.84
C PHE A 412 11.96 -8.87 17.95
N SER A 413 12.51 -9.91 18.59
CA SER A 413 13.95 -10.23 18.56
C SER A 413 14.22 -11.51 17.79
N MET A 414 15.44 -11.68 17.28
CA MET A 414 15.82 -12.88 16.52
C MET A 414 17.05 -13.53 17.14
N GLU A 415 16.99 -14.85 17.30
CA GLU A 415 18.05 -15.66 17.87
C GLU A 415 18.48 -16.76 16.90
N ALA A 416 19.78 -16.92 16.67
CA ALA A 416 20.32 -18.08 15.98
C ALA A 416 20.54 -19.24 16.97
N ARG A 417 19.97 -20.41 16.66
CA ARG A 417 20.08 -21.63 17.48
C ARG A 417 20.51 -22.79 16.59
N GLY A 418 21.82 -23.01 16.49
CA GLY A 418 22.36 -24.03 15.58
C GLY A 418 22.02 -23.70 14.12
N GLY A 419 21.35 -24.62 13.42
CA GLY A 419 20.89 -24.44 12.04
C GLY A 419 19.54 -23.75 11.90
N GLU A 420 19.10 -23.00 12.92
CA GLU A 420 17.76 -22.40 12.97
C GLU A 420 17.82 -20.91 13.35
N LEU A 421 16.89 -20.11 12.82
CA LEU A 421 16.61 -18.76 13.31
C LEU A 421 15.24 -18.74 13.97
N HIS A 422 15.19 -18.29 15.21
CA HIS A 422 13.96 -18.16 16.00
C HIS A 422 13.59 -16.69 16.09
N VAL A 423 12.38 -16.36 15.64
CA VAL A 423 11.75 -15.05 15.86
C VAL A 423 11.00 -15.14 17.18
N VAL A 424 11.39 -14.30 18.15
CA VAL A 424 10.92 -14.34 19.54
C VAL A 424 10.14 -13.08 19.85
N GLY A 425 9.03 -13.23 20.58
CA GLY A 425 8.15 -12.11 20.98
C GLY A 425 6.93 -11.90 20.07
N THR A 426 6.70 -12.79 19.10
CA THR A 426 5.49 -12.82 18.28
C THR A 426 4.38 -13.66 18.94
N SER A 427 3.13 -13.50 18.49
CA SER A 427 1.98 -14.30 18.95
C SER A 427 2.16 -15.79 18.67
N ASP A 428 2.73 -16.09 17.50
CA ASP A 428 2.93 -17.43 17.00
C ASP A 428 4.42 -17.73 16.83
N PRO A 429 4.87 -18.99 17.03
CA PRO A 429 6.27 -19.36 16.82
C PRO A 429 6.63 -19.24 15.34
N ILE A 430 7.70 -18.52 15.03
CA ILE A 430 8.23 -18.38 13.67
C ILE A 430 9.70 -18.82 13.69
N VAL A 431 9.99 -19.89 12.94
CA VAL A 431 11.31 -20.53 12.89
C VAL A 431 11.74 -20.72 11.44
N LEU A 432 12.92 -20.24 11.08
CA LEU A 432 13.57 -20.58 9.82
C LEU A 432 14.56 -21.72 10.06
N LEU A 433 14.26 -22.91 9.54
CA LEU A 433 15.20 -24.02 9.47
C LEU A 433 16.14 -23.80 8.27
N ALA A 434 17.44 -23.69 8.54
CA ALA A 434 18.47 -23.41 7.55
C ALA A 434 19.76 -24.18 7.89
N PRO A 435 19.74 -25.53 7.83
CA PRO A 435 20.87 -26.36 8.20
C PRO A 435 22.12 -26.01 7.37
N GLY A 436 23.25 -25.82 8.06
CA GLY A 436 24.53 -25.50 7.42
C GLY A 436 24.69 -24.03 7.00
N VAL A 437 23.75 -23.14 7.36
CA VAL A 437 23.83 -21.70 7.07
C VAL A 437 24.14 -20.92 8.34
N SER A 438 25.18 -20.09 8.30
CA SER A 438 25.55 -19.20 9.39
C SER A 438 25.10 -17.77 9.09
N PHE A 439 24.14 -17.26 9.86
CA PHE A 439 23.61 -15.91 9.68
C PHE A 439 24.29 -14.88 10.58
N SER A 440 24.48 -13.68 10.03
CA SER A 440 24.70 -12.46 10.80
C SER A 440 23.37 -11.79 11.05
N ILE A 441 23.04 -11.53 12.32
CA ILE A 441 21.80 -10.88 12.73
C ILE A 441 22.11 -9.42 13.07
N THR A 442 21.35 -8.51 12.47
CA THR A 442 21.37 -7.08 12.77
C THR A 442 19.99 -6.67 13.28
N SER A 443 19.94 -5.79 14.28
CA SER A 443 18.68 -5.27 14.83
C SER A 443 18.69 -3.75 14.84
N ASP A 444 17.52 -3.17 14.57
CA ASP A 444 17.24 -1.74 14.73
C ASP A 444 16.58 -1.41 16.08
N GLY A 445 16.51 -2.38 17.00
CA GLY A 445 15.85 -2.28 18.30
C GLY A 445 14.37 -2.62 18.28
N ARG A 446 13.71 -2.59 17.12
CA ARG A 446 12.29 -2.98 16.96
C ARG A 446 12.14 -4.31 16.23
N HIS A 447 12.98 -4.53 15.22
CA HIS A 447 13.00 -5.71 14.38
C HIS A 447 14.44 -6.20 14.21
N ALA A 448 14.58 -7.39 13.63
CA ALA A 448 15.87 -7.95 13.25
C ALA A 448 15.87 -8.44 11.80
N THR A 449 17.07 -8.48 11.21
CA THR A 449 17.33 -8.98 9.87
C THR A 449 18.53 -9.92 9.92
N ALA A 450 18.36 -11.13 9.39
CA ALA A 450 19.43 -12.11 9.26
C ALA A 450 19.94 -12.18 7.82
N THR A 451 21.26 -12.09 7.65
CA THR A 451 21.93 -12.17 6.35
C THR A 451 22.98 -13.26 6.34
N ALA A 452 23.05 -14.06 5.28
CA ALA A 452 24.08 -15.07 5.08
C ALA A 452 24.49 -15.15 3.61
N ASP A 453 25.78 -15.38 3.36
CA ASP A 453 26.30 -15.73 2.03
C ASP A 453 26.66 -17.22 2.03
N VAL A 454 26.13 -17.98 1.07
CA VAL A 454 26.32 -19.43 0.93
C VAL A 454 27.01 -19.78 -0.39
N ASN A 455 27.83 -20.83 -0.39
CA ASN A 455 28.48 -21.35 -1.59
C ASN A 455 27.80 -22.65 -2.04
N LEU A 456 27.11 -22.59 -3.17
CA LEU A 456 26.29 -23.70 -3.69
C LEU A 456 27.13 -24.84 -4.28
N LYS A 457 28.45 -24.65 -4.46
CA LYS A 457 29.38 -25.75 -4.81
C LYS A 457 29.46 -26.82 -3.73
N ASN A 458 29.08 -26.50 -2.49
CA ASN A 458 29.09 -27.44 -1.37
C ASN A 458 27.80 -28.30 -1.32
N GLY A 459 26.88 -28.10 -2.27
CA GLY A 459 25.58 -28.76 -2.31
C GLY A 459 24.43 -27.76 -2.24
N PRO A 460 23.19 -28.23 -2.46
CA PRO A 460 22.01 -27.39 -2.35
C PRO A 460 21.78 -26.94 -0.91
N VAL A 461 21.26 -25.72 -0.75
CA VAL A 461 20.83 -25.18 0.54
C VAL A 461 19.30 -25.20 0.58
N VAL A 462 18.74 -25.83 1.60
CA VAL A 462 17.28 -25.90 1.82
C VAL A 462 16.93 -25.00 3.00
N LEU A 463 16.05 -24.04 2.76
CA LEU A 463 15.48 -23.16 3.77
C LEU A 463 14.01 -23.54 3.95
N ASN A 464 13.57 -23.74 5.19
CA ASN A 464 12.16 -24.01 5.51
C ASN A 464 11.68 -23.06 6.60
N LEU A 465 10.86 -22.09 6.21
CA LEU A 465 10.21 -21.15 7.12
C LEU A 465 8.91 -21.78 7.65
N ARG A 466 8.92 -22.08 8.94
CA ARG A 466 7.81 -22.64 9.71
C ARG A 466 7.20 -21.54 10.57
N CYS A 467 5.89 -21.33 10.46
CA CYS A 467 5.16 -20.37 11.28
C CYS A 467 3.95 -21.07 11.92
N GLY A 468 3.64 -20.77 13.19
CA GLY A 468 2.50 -21.34 13.92
C GLY A 468 2.73 -22.74 14.50
N ASP A 469 3.91 -23.33 14.27
CA ASP A 469 4.23 -24.70 14.67
C ASP A 469 4.83 -24.76 16.08
N THR A 470 4.02 -25.18 17.07
CA THR A 470 4.45 -25.28 18.47
C THR A 470 5.26 -26.55 18.78
N GLU A 471 5.16 -27.57 17.93
CA GLU A 471 5.99 -28.76 18.01
C GLU A 471 7.10 -28.61 16.98
N SER A 472 8.37 -28.43 17.39
CA SER A 472 9.49 -28.59 16.45
C SER A 472 9.59 -30.06 16.05
N ARG A 473 8.66 -30.51 15.21
CA ARG A 473 8.78 -31.73 14.44
C ARG A 473 9.91 -31.42 13.50
N HIS A 474 11.12 -31.75 13.92
CA HIS A 474 12.22 -31.82 12.99
C HIS A 474 11.70 -32.65 11.81
N ALA A 475 11.71 -32.09 10.61
CA ALA A 475 11.34 -32.80 9.39
C ALA A 475 12.41 -33.90 9.19
N HIS A 476 12.32 -34.98 9.96
CA HIS A 476 13.32 -36.02 10.08
C HIS A 476 12.67 -37.32 9.65
N GLY A 477 12.78 -37.58 8.35
CA GLY A 477 12.49 -38.87 7.74
C GLY A 477 12.56 -38.83 6.22
N THR A 478 12.09 -37.74 5.59
CA THR A 478 11.90 -37.66 4.13
C THR A 478 12.72 -36.52 3.53
N ASP A 479 13.45 -36.82 2.45
CA ASP A 479 14.28 -35.84 1.73
C ASP A 479 13.44 -34.70 1.13
N GLU A 480 14.03 -33.51 0.97
CA GLU A 480 13.38 -32.37 0.31
C GLU A 480 12.88 -32.72 -1.08
N ALA A 481 13.71 -33.42 -1.87
CA ALA A 481 13.36 -33.79 -3.23
C ALA A 481 12.08 -34.64 -3.29
N ASP A 482 11.89 -35.54 -2.33
CA ASP A 482 10.71 -36.38 -2.20
C ASP A 482 9.48 -35.56 -1.82
N ARG A 483 9.61 -34.65 -0.84
CA ARG A 483 8.53 -33.75 -0.42
C ARG A 483 8.07 -32.84 -1.57
N ARG A 484 8.99 -32.18 -2.25
CA ARG A 484 8.69 -31.35 -3.44
C ARG A 484 8.07 -32.16 -4.56
N SER A 485 8.52 -33.39 -4.77
CA SER A 485 7.93 -34.30 -5.76
C SER A 485 6.49 -34.67 -5.40
N ALA A 486 6.18 -34.88 -4.12
CA ALA A 486 4.82 -35.14 -3.66
C ALA A 486 3.89 -33.93 -3.90
N VAL A 487 4.35 -32.71 -3.61
CA VAL A 487 3.63 -31.46 -3.92
C VAL A 487 3.36 -31.36 -5.42
N ALA A 488 4.40 -31.55 -6.25
CA ALA A 488 4.26 -31.49 -7.70
C ALA A 488 3.30 -32.57 -8.24
N HIS A 489 3.37 -33.79 -7.70
CA HIS A 489 2.48 -34.89 -8.08
C HIS A 489 1.02 -34.58 -7.78
N HIS A 490 0.74 -34.02 -6.60
CA HIS A 490 -0.61 -33.63 -6.21
C HIS A 490 -1.21 -32.58 -7.17
N SER A 491 -0.48 -31.49 -7.47
CA SER A 491 -0.96 -30.47 -8.42
C SER A 491 -1.18 -31.06 -9.82
N ARG A 492 -0.25 -31.89 -10.32
CA ARG A 492 -0.35 -32.51 -11.64
C ARG A 492 -1.54 -33.46 -11.74
N ARG A 493 -1.78 -34.27 -10.70
CA ARG A 493 -2.93 -35.19 -10.64
C ARG A 493 -4.25 -34.43 -10.72
N TRP A 494 -4.36 -33.30 -10.03
CA TRP A 494 -5.54 -32.44 -10.10
C TRP A 494 -5.71 -31.79 -11.46
N VAL A 495 -4.63 -31.24 -12.06
CA VAL A 495 -4.69 -30.70 -13.42
C VAL A 495 -5.16 -31.76 -14.43
N GLN A 496 -4.69 -33.01 -14.28
CA GLN A 496 -5.06 -34.12 -15.15
C GLN A 496 -6.54 -34.52 -15.06
N SER A 497 -7.24 -34.19 -13.97
CA SER A 497 -8.68 -34.41 -13.85
C SER A 497 -9.52 -33.32 -14.53
N LEU A 498 -8.91 -32.20 -14.95
CA LEU A 498 -9.64 -31.09 -15.57
C LEU A 498 -9.94 -31.35 -17.05
N SER A 499 -11.12 -30.88 -17.47
CA SER A 499 -11.54 -30.79 -18.87
C SER A 499 -11.20 -29.41 -19.43
N LEU A 500 -9.99 -29.27 -19.99
CA LEU A 500 -9.51 -28.00 -20.54
C LEU A 500 -10.01 -27.78 -22.00
N PRO A 501 -10.46 -26.56 -22.36
CA PRO A 501 -10.75 -26.20 -23.74
C PRO A 501 -9.49 -26.18 -24.61
N SER A 502 -9.64 -26.27 -25.93
CA SER A 502 -8.50 -26.23 -26.87
C SER A 502 -7.94 -24.81 -27.07
N VAL A 503 -8.71 -23.80 -26.70
CA VAL A 503 -8.33 -22.38 -26.75
C VAL A 503 -7.43 -22.04 -25.56
N LYS A 504 -6.18 -21.69 -25.86
CA LYS A 504 -5.13 -21.28 -24.87
C LYS A 504 -5.05 -22.21 -23.63
N PRO A 505 -4.94 -23.56 -23.80
CA PRO A 505 -5.07 -24.53 -22.71
C PRO A 505 -4.05 -24.33 -21.58
N SER A 506 -2.86 -23.83 -21.91
CA SER A 506 -1.81 -23.53 -20.92
C SER A 506 -2.20 -22.38 -19.98
N LEU A 507 -2.82 -21.33 -20.50
CA LEU A 507 -3.29 -20.19 -19.69
C LEU A 507 -4.55 -20.56 -18.91
N VAL A 508 -5.45 -21.38 -19.48
CA VAL A 508 -6.62 -21.89 -18.76
C VAL A 508 -6.18 -22.76 -17.58
N ARG A 509 -5.20 -23.65 -17.80
CA ARG A 509 -4.60 -24.46 -16.74
C ARG A 509 -3.96 -23.60 -15.64
N ARG A 510 -3.19 -22.57 -16.01
CA ARG A 510 -2.59 -21.65 -15.05
C ARG A 510 -3.66 -20.91 -14.25
N SER A 511 -4.67 -20.39 -14.92
CA SER A 511 -5.81 -19.71 -14.29
C SER A 511 -6.56 -20.62 -13.33
N ALA A 512 -6.83 -21.88 -13.72
CA ALA A 512 -7.47 -22.86 -12.84
C ALA A 512 -6.62 -23.15 -11.58
N LEU A 513 -5.29 -23.30 -11.73
CA LEU A 513 -4.38 -23.45 -10.58
C LEU A 513 -4.39 -22.23 -9.66
N VAL A 514 -4.49 -21.02 -10.21
CA VAL A 514 -4.61 -19.78 -9.44
C VAL A 514 -5.91 -19.77 -8.65
N LEU A 515 -7.04 -20.00 -9.31
CA LEU A 515 -8.35 -20.06 -8.65
C LEU A 515 -8.36 -21.10 -7.53
N ARG A 516 -7.83 -22.31 -7.79
CA ARG A 516 -7.72 -23.35 -6.77
C ARG A 516 -6.86 -22.91 -5.59
N ALA A 517 -5.73 -22.25 -5.84
CA ALA A 517 -4.84 -21.76 -4.78
C ALA A 517 -5.46 -20.62 -3.95
N LEU A 518 -6.49 -19.93 -4.46
CA LEU A 518 -7.28 -18.95 -3.71
C LEU A 518 -8.42 -19.58 -2.91
N VAL A 519 -8.73 -20.87 -3.11
CA VAL A 519 -9.63 -21.62 -2.25
C VAL A 519 -8.88 -21.97 -0.96
N HIS A 520 -9.39 -21.48 0.16
CA HIS A 520 -8.90 -21.85 1.49
C HIS A 520 -9.38 -23.26 1.86
N GLU A 521 -8.64 -24.30 1.43
CA GLU A 521 -8.96 -25.72 1.54
C GLU A 521 -9.49 -26.15 2.93
N PRO A 522 -8.95 -25.69 4.09
CA PRO A 522 -9.48 -26.07 5.40
C PRO A 522 -10.94 -25.68 5.63
N THR A 523 -11.38 -24.59 5.00
CA THR A 523 -12.72 -24.02 5.24
C THR A 523 -13.64 -24.16 4.03
N GLY A 524 -13.12 -24.01 2.81
CA GLY A 524 -13.90 -23.83 1.58
C GLY A 524 -14.14 -22.37 1.18
N ALA A 525 -13.75 -21.39 1.99
CA ALA A 525 -13.80 -19.97 1.61
C ALA A 525 -12.89 -19.69 0.41
N VAL A 526 -13.18 -18.64 -0.36
CA VAL A 526 -12.41 -18.27 -1.55
C VAL A 526 -11.99 -16.82 -1.44
N LEU A 527 -10.68 -16.56 -1.54
CA LEU A 527 -10.13 -15.21 -1.55
C LEU A 527 -10.46 -14.51 -2.88
N ALA A 528 -10.91 -13.24 -2.85
CA ALA A 528 -11.04 -12.44 -4.08
C ALA A 528 -9.65 -12.17 -4.72
N ALA A 529 -8.65 -11.91 -3.87
CA ALA A 529 -7.23 -11.91 -4.20
C ALA A 529 -6.41 -12.18 -2.92
N PRO A 530 -5.14 -12.63 -3.02
CA PRO A 530 -4.31 -12.88 -1.83
C PRO A 530 -3.65 -11.60 -1.28
N THR A 531 -3.96 -10.44 -1.85
CA THR A 531 -3.31 -9.13 -1.58
C THR A 531 -4.30 -8.08 -1.10
N THR A 532 -3.75 -7.02 -0.52
CA THR A 532 -4.50 -5.82 -0.11
C THR A 532 -3.83 -4.57 -0.65
N SER A 533 -4.63 -3.53 -0.85
CA SER A 533 -4.21 -2.15 -1.05
C SER A 533 -3.28 -1.93 -2.23
N LEU A 534 -3.41 -2.78 -3.25
CA LEU A 534 -2.86 -2.49 -4.55
C LEU A 534 -3.83 -1.51 -5.26
N PRO A 535 -3.31 -0.47 -5.92
CA PRO A 535 -4.11 0.67 -6.33
C PRO A 535 -4.88 0.44 -7.64
N GLU A 536 -6.14 0.86 -7.67
CA GLU A 536 -6.93 1.01 -8.92
C GLU A 536 -6.43 2.22 -9.75
N GLY A 537 -5.54 3.05 -9.20
CA GLY A 537 -4.83 4.11 -9.92
C GLY A 537 -3.60 4.56 -9.14
N ILE A 538 -2.43 4.61 -9.79
CA ILE A 538 -1.15 4.93 -9.11
C ILE A 538 -1.20 6.30 -8.43
N GLY A 539 -0.81 6.35 -7.16
CA GLY A 539 -0.90 7.54 -6.31
C GLY A 539 -2.32 7.87 -5.83
N GLY A 540 -3.32 7.11 -6.29
CA GLY A 540 -4.73 7.28 -5.95
C GLY A 540 -5.11 6.68 -4.59
N THR A 541 -6.35 6.96 -4.19
CA THR A 541 -6.90 6.56 -2.89
C THR A 541 -7.76 5.30 -2.94
N ARG A 542 -7.95 4.71 -4.13
CA ARG A 542 -8.75 3.49 -4.37
C ARG A 542 -7.86 2.26 -4.20
N ASN A 543 -7.64 1.88 -2.94
CA ASN A 543 -6.75 0.79 -2.54
C ASN A 543 -7.48 -0.05 -1.48
N TRP A 544 -7.93 -1.25 -1.85
CA TRP A 544 -8.85 -2.07 -1.03
C TRP A 544 -8.24 -3.40 -0.61
N ASP A 545 -8.71 -3.96 0.50
CA ASP A 545 -8.30 -5.29 0.97
C ASP A 545 -9.18 -6.38 0.37
N TYR A 546 -8.58 -7.27 -0.43
CA TYR A 546 -9.28 -8.31 -1.20
C TYR A 546 -9.06 -9.73 -0.64
N ARG A 547 -8.43 -9.85 0.53
CA ARG A 547 -8.10 -11.15 1.15
C ARG A 547 -9.28 -11.84 1.79
N TYR A 548 -10.49 -11.35 1.58
CA TYR A 548 -11.71 -11.87 2.14
C TYR A 548 -12.52 -12.65 1.10
N CYS A 549 -13.56 -13.35 1.58
CA CYS A 549 -14.46 -14.08 0.72
C CYS A 549 -15.74 -13.28 0.50
N TRP A 550 -15.83 -12.63 -0.67
CA TRP A 550 -17.09 -12.15 -1.21
C TRP A 550 -17.92 -13.34 -1.66
N LEU A 551 -19.19 -13.39 -1.25
CA LEU A 551 -20.07 -14.50 -1.60
C LEU A 551 -20.26 -14.64 -3.11
N ARG A 552 -20.37 -13.50 -3.80
CA ARG A 552 -20.43 -13.43 -5.27
C ARG A 552 -19.15 -13.98 -5.90
N ASP A 553 -18.00 -13.43 -5.54
CA ASP A 553 -16.69 -13.78 -6.10
C ASP A 553 -16.35 -15.25 -5.87
N GLY A 554 -16.57 -15.74 -4.65
CA GLY A 554 -16.36 -17.13 -4.29
C GLY A 554 -17.25 -18.07 -5.09
N SER A 555 -18.54 -17.76 -5.20
CA SER A 555 -19.49 -18.56 -5.99
C SER A 555 -19.08 -18.65 -7.46
N MET A 556 -18.75 -17.52 -8.08
CA MET A 556 -18.33 -17.47 -9.48
C MET A 556 -16.99 -18.20 -9.70
N THR A 557 -16.06 -18.10 -8.75
CA THR A 557 -14.75 -18.74 -8.82
C THR A 557 -14.87 -20.26 -8.83
N VAL A 558 -15.60 -20.84 -7.87
CA VAL A 558 -15.77 -22.29 -7.83
C VAL A 558 -16.70 -22.79 -8.94
N ASN A 559 -17.63 -21.95 -9.45
CA ASN A 559 -18.42 -22.29 -10.62
C ASN A 559 -17.53 -22.44 -11.88
N ALA A 560 -16.53 -21.56 -12.08
CA ALA A 560 -15.57 -21.70 -13.17
C ALA A 560 -14.69 -22.96 -13.04
N LEU A 561 -14.48 -23.48 -11.82
CA LEU A 561 -13.82 -24.76 -11.58
C LEU A 561 -14.74 -25.96 -11.85
N VAL A 562 -16.03 -25.88 -11.47
CA VAL A 562 -17.06 -26.87 -11.81
C VAL A 562 -17.17 -27.02 -13.31
N ASP A 563 -17.15 -25.90 -14.03
CA ASP A 563 -17.10 -25.85 -15.48
C ASP A 563 -15.98 -26.73 -16.06
N LEU A 564 -14.79 -26.69 -15.46
CA LEU A 564 -13.63 -27.50 -15.85
C LEU A 564 -13.66 -28.93 -15.27
N GLY A 565 -14.70 -29.32 -14.55
CA GLY A 565 -14.88 -30.65 -13.97
C GLY A 565 -14.36 -30.82 -12.54
N SER A 566 -13.94 -29.74 -11.87
CA SER A 566 -13.51 -29.78 -10.47
C SER A 566 -14.66 -29.35 -9.55
N THR A 567 -15.25 -30.31 -8.84
CA THR A 567 -16.45 -30.07 -8.02
C THR A 567 -16.18 -29.98 -6.52
N ALA A 568 -15.03 -30.47 -6.06
CA ALA A 568 -14.69 -30.51 -4.62
C ALA A 568 -14.60 -29.11 -3.99
N GLU A 569 -14.09 -28.14 -4.74
CA GLU A 569 -13.97 -26.75 -4.29
C GLU A 569 -15.36 -26.10 -4.12
N ALA A 570 -16.32 -26.43 -4.99
CA ALA A 570 -17.70 -25.96 -4.87
C ALA A 570 -18.42 -26.57 -3.65
N GLU A 571 -18.25 -27.87 -3.42
CA GLU A 571 -18.76 -28.56 -2.23
C GLU A 571 -18.22 -27.92 -0.93
N GLY A 572 -16.91 -27.63 -0.90
CA GLY A 572 -16.27 -26.93 0.20
C GLY A 572 -16.87 -25.55 0.46
N PHE A 573 -17.04 -24.75 -0.59
CA PHE A 573 -17.63 -23.42 -0.50
C PHE A 573 -19.09 -23.44 -0.01
N LEU A 574 -19.93 -24.32 -0.54
CA LEU A 574 -21.33 -24.45 -0.09
C LEU A 574 -21.43 -24.95 1.36
N SER A 575 -20.52 -25.83 1.77
CA SER A 575 -20.39 -26.27 3.17
C SER A 575 -19.98 -25.11 4.09
N TRP A 576 -19.05 -24.26 3.65
CA TRP A 576 -18.65 -23.06 4.38
C TRP A 576 -19.81 -22.07 4.55
N LEU A 577 -20.51 -21.75 3.46
CA LEU A 577 -21.68 -20.88 3.50
C LEU A 577 -22.79 -21.43 4.40
N SER A 578 -23.00 -22.75 4.38
CA SER A 578 -23.97 -23.41 5.27
C SER A 578 -23.63 -23.21 6.75
N ARG A 579 -22.34 -23.19 7.12
CA ARG A 579 -21.91 -22.91 8.51
C ARG A 579 -22.13 -21.45 8.90
N ILE A 580 -21.98 -20.51 7.97
CA ILE A 580 -22.32 -19.10 8.22
C ILE A 580 -23.82 -18.97 8.48
N LEU A 581 -24.65 -19.53 7.58
CA LEU A 581 -26.11 -19.46 7.69
C LEU A 581 -26.64 -20.11 8.97
N ALA A 582 -26.02 -21.19 9.44
CA ALA A 582 -26.39 -21.82 10.71
C ALA A 582 -26.27 -20.89 11.93
N ASN A 583 -25.47 -19.82 11.82
CA ASN A 583 -25.27 -18.82 12.87
C ASN A 583 -25.88 -17.45 12.52
N ALA A 584 -26.40 -17.27 11.31
CA ALA A 584 -27.04 -16.04 10.88
C ALA A 584 -28.50 -15.97 11.39
N PRO A 585 -29.05 -14.76 11.63
CA PRO A 585 -30.47 -14.60 11.97
C PRO A 585 -31.43 -15.13 10.89
N GLY A 586 -31.01 -15.07 9.63
CA GLY A 586 -31.74 -15.55 8.45
C GLY A 586 -30.90 -15.36 7.19
N PRO A 587 -31.22 -16.05 6.08
CA PRO A 587 -30.46 -15.93 4.83
C PRO A 587 -30.51 -14.53 4.21
N GLU A 588 -31.55 -13.74 4.51
CA GLU A 588 -31.71 -12.37 4.06
C GLU A 588 -30.80 -11.36 4.77
N TRP A 589 -30.07 -11.80 5.80
CA TRP A 589 -29.09 -11.03 6.57
C TRP A 589 -27.64 -11.43 6.28
N LEU A 590 -27.40 -12.18 5.20
CA LEU A 590 -26.04 -12.43 4.75
C LEU A 590 -25.34 -11.10 4.44
N HIS A 591 -24.10 -11.01 4.94
CA HIS A 591 -23.19 -9.93 4.61
C HIS A 591 -22.62 -10.18 3.21
N PRO A 592 -22.16 -9.14 2.49
CA PRO A 592 -21.56 -9.32 1.17
C PRO A 592 -20.31 -10.19 1.19
N LEU A 593 -19.53 -10.09 2.27
CA LEU A 593 -18.27 -10.79 2.44
C LEU A 593 -18.01 -11.20 3.89
N TYR A 594 -17.09 -12.15 4.06
CA TYR A 594 -16.68 -12.69 5.35
C TYR A 594 -15.17 -12.96 5.37
N SER A 595 -14.60 -13.09 6.58
CA SER A 595 -13.26 -13.66 6.77
C SER A 595 -13.19 -15.09 6.21
N VAL A 596 -11.98 -15.64 6.04
CA VAL A 596 -11.85 -17.04 5.57
C VAL A 596 -12.48 -18.05 6.54
N THR A 597 -12.58 -17.69 7.82
CA THR A 597 -13.24 -18.50 8.86
C THR A 597 -14.76 -18.34 8.90
N GLY A 598 -15.33 -17.43 8.09
CA GLY A 598 -16.76 -17.14 8.05
C GLY A 598 -17.23 -16.13 9.11
N ALA A 599 -16.31 -15.42 9.76
CA ALA A 599 -16.64 -14.36 10.70
C ALA A 599 -16.90 -13.03 9.96
N PRO A 600 -17.78 -12.16 10.47
CA PRO A 600 -17.87 -10.77 10.01
C PRO A 600 -16.54 -10.05 10.16
N LEU A 601 -16.29 -9.06 9.32
CA LEU A 601 -15.03 -8.33 9.35
C LEU A 601 -14.97 -7.32 10.50
N SER A 602 -13.74 -7.00 10.92
CA SER A 602 -13.49 -5.83 11.75
C SER A 602 -13.64 -4.54 10.93
N THR A 603 -13.81 -3.41 11.62
CA THR A 603 -13.81 -2.09 10.99
C THR A 603 -12.57 -1.87 10.13
N GLU A 604 -12.77 -1.32 8.93
CA GLU A 604 -11.69 -0.91 8.02
C GLU A 604 -10.71 0.04 8.74
N ALA A 605 -9.42 -0.22 8.60
CA ALA A 605 -8.35 0.56 9.21
C ALA A 605 -7.28 0.95 8.18
N ILE A 606 -6.58 2.06 8.45
CA ILE A 606 -5.49 2.56 7.60
C ILE A 606 -4.15 2.30 8.28
N ILE A 607 -3.21 1.70 7.54
CA ILE A 607 -1.82 1.51 7.99
C ILE A 607 -0.97 2.69 7.51
N GLU A 608 -0.96 3.77 8.31
CA GLU A 608 -0.28 5.02 7.94
C GLU A 608 1.24 4.89 7.78
N SER A 609 1.86 3.91 8.46
CA SER A 609 3.30 3.64 8.42
C SER A 609 3.78 3.10 7.08
N LEU A 610 2.86 2.57 6.25
CA LEU A 610 3.18 2.06 4.93
C LEU A 610 2.98 3.15 3.86
N PRO A 611 3.92 3.29 2.91
CA PRO A 611 3.80 4.20 1.78
C PRO A 611 2.82 3.71 0.71
N GLY A 612 2.48 2.43 0.72
CA GLY A 612 1.68 1.78 -0.31
C GLY A 612 2.45 1.49 -1.60
N TYR A 613 1.84 0.67 -2.46
CA TYR A 613 2.45 0.28 -3.72
C TYR A 613 2.63 1.49 -4.64
N ALA A 614 3.85 1.71 -5.14
CA ALA A 614 4.22 2.87 -5.96
C ALA A 614 3.79 4.22 -5.34
N GLY A 615 3.79 4.32 -4.00
CA GLY A 615 3.38 5.53 -3.28
C GLY A 615 1.87 5.74 -3.18
N SER A 616 1.06 4.73 -3.54
CA SER A 616 -0.40 4.84 -3.55
C SER A 616 -0.99 4.66 -2.16
N ARG A 617 -1.63 5.70 -1.62
CA ARG A 617 -2.12 5.76 -0.23
C ARG A 617 -3.61 6.11 -0.19
N PRO A 618 -4.36 5.64 0.82
CA PRO A 618 -3.90 4.91 2.00
C PRO A 618 -3.71 3.40 1.75
N VAL A 619 -2.94 2.73 2.62
CA VAL A 619 -2.97 1.26 2.76
C VAL A 619 -4.10 0.91 3.73
N ARG A 620 -5.08 0.14 3.26
CA ARG A 620 -6.25 -0.31 4.03
C ARG A 620 -6.13 -1.78 4.43
N ILE A 621 -6.68 -2.10 5.59
CA ILE A 621 -6.96 -3.47 6.01
C ILE A 621 -8.41 -3.56 6.45
N GLY A 622 -9.05 -4.70 6.24
CA GLY A 622 -10.51 -4.79 6.33
C GLY A 622 -11.19 -4.15 5.11
N ASN A 623 -12.51 -4.23 5.07
CA ASN A 623 -13.28 -3.62 3.99
C ASN A 623 -14.63 -3.13 4.51
N ALA A 624 -14.95 -1.86 4.24
CA ALA A 624 -16.19 -1.24 4.69
C ALA A 624 -17.46 -1.80 4.02
N ALA A 625 -17.34 -2.59 2.95
CA ALA A 625 -18.46 -3.25 2.29
C ALA A 625 -19.19 -4.26 3.19
N ASP A 626 -18.58 -4.73 4.29
CA ASP A 626 -19.20 -5.68 5.24
C ASP A 626 -20.55 -5.20 5.79
N HIS A 627 -20.78 -3.88 5.84
CA HIS A 627 -22.02 -3.29 6.37
C HIS A 627 -23.01 -2.87 5.27
N GLN A 628 -22.71 -3.16 4.00
CA GLN A 628 -23.58 -2.82 2.88
C GLN A 628 -24.63 -3.90 2.63
N VAL A 629 -25.82 -3.46 2.21
CA VAL A 629 -26.83 -4.37 1.66
C VAL A 629 -26.47 -4.67 0.20
N GLN A 630 -26.31 -5.95 -0.12
CA GLN A 630 -26.18 -6.47 -1.47
C GLN A 630 -27.13 -7.64 -1.68
N LEU A 631 -28.10 -7.45 -2.57
CA LEU A 631 -29.09 -8.49 -2.85
C LEU A 631 -28.69 -9.34 -4.06
N ASP A 632 -27.63 -8.95 -4.77
CA ASP A 632 -27.14 -9.68 -5.94
C ASP A 632 -26.41 -10.98 -5.57
N VAL A 633 -25.87 -11.08 -4.34
CA VAL A 633 -25.09 -12.24 -3.87
C VAL A 633 -25.82 -13.58 -3.98
N PHE A 634 -27.16 -13.57 -3.90
CA PHE A 634 -27.97 -14.79 -3.97
C PHE A 634 -27.99 -15.42 -5.37
N GLY A 635 -27.83 -14.63 -6.43
CA GLY A 635 -27.86 -15.10 -7.82
C GLY A 635 -26.72 -16.08 -8.13
N PRO A 636 -25.45 -15.66 -7.94
CA PRO A 636 -24.27 -16.51 -8.15
C PRO A 636 -24.28 -17.80 -7.31
N ILE A 637 -24.78 -17.76 -6.07
CA ILE A 637 -24.89 -18.95 -5.21
C ILE A 637 -25.90 -19.95 -5.81
N ALA A 638 -27.07 -19.48 -6.23
CA ALA A 638 -28.08 -20.31 -6.86
C ALA A 638 -27.58 -20.88 -8.21
N GLU A 639 -26.87 -20.08 -8.99
CA GLU A 639 -26.26 -20.53 -10.25
C GLU A 639 -25.20 -21.61 -10.01
N LEU A 640 -24.37 -21.47 -8.98
CA LEU A 640 -23.40 -22.49 -8.58
C LEU A 640 -24.10 -23.80 -8.20
N ILE A 641 -25.15 -23.77 -7.36
CA ILE A 641 -25.90 -24.98 -6.97
C ILE A 641 -26.51 -25.64 -8.21
N HIS A 642 -27.07 -24.84 -9.12
CA HIS A 642 -27.63 -25.34 -10.37
C HIS A 642 -26.57 -26.06 -11.21
N ALA A 643 -25.45 -25.40 -11.49
CA ALA A 643 -24.35 -25.92 -12.31
C ALA A 643 -23.69 -27.15 -11.69
N LEU A 644 -23.45 -27.14 -10.38
CA LEU A 644 -22.92 -28.30 -9.66
C LEU A 644 -23.86 -29.50 -9.76
N SER A 645 -25.16 -29.29 -9.58
CA SER A 645 -26.15 -30.37 -9.67
C SER A 645 -26.30 -30.94 -11.08
N GLU A 646 -26.09 -30.10 -12.11
CA GLU A 646 -26.02 -30.53 -13.50
C GLU A 646 -24.77 -31.37 -13.75
N SER A 647 -23.61 -30.87 -13.32
CA SER A 647 -22.33 -31.58 -13.49
C SER A 647 -22.30 -32.93 -12.77
N GLN A 648 -22.93 -33.05 -11.60
CA GLN A 648 -22.96 -34.29 -10.82
C GLN A 648 -24.13 -35.21 -11.22
N GLY A 649 -25.12 -34.71 -11.96
CA GLY A 649 -26.37 -35.43 -12.27
C GLY A 649 -27.22 -35.75 -11.04
N SER A 650 -26.97 -35.10 -9.90
CA SER A 650 -27.71 -35.29 -8.65
C SER A 650 -27.71 -34.01 -7.81
N LEU A 651 -28.65 -33.91 -6.87
CA LEU A 651 -28.79 -32.75 -6.00
C LEU A 651 -28.83 -33.18 -4.53
N ALA A 652 -27.76 -32.86 -3.79
CA ALA A 652 -27.70 -33.09 -2.35
C ALA A 652 -28.83 -32.32 -1.63
N ALA A 653 -29.40 -32.92 -0.58
CA ALA A 653 -30.47 -32.31 0.19
C ALA A 653 -30.04 -30.95 0.79
N THR A 654 -28.82 -30.89 1.33
CA THR A 654 -28.23 -29.66 1.87
C THR A 654 -28.11 -28.54 0.82
N HIS A 655 -27.79 -28.87 -0.44
CA HIS A 655 -27.73 -27.88 -1.52
C HIS A 655 -29.12 -27.40 -1.92
N TRP A 656 -30.11 -28.28 -1.90
CA TRP A 656 -31.50 -27.89 -2.11
C TRP A 656 -32.00 -26.97 -1.00
N ASP A 657 -31.71 -27.29 0.27
CA ASP A 657 -32.08 -26.45 1.41
C ASP A 657 -31.41 -25.07 1.33
N LEU A 658 -30.17 -25.01 0.86
CA LEU A 658 -29.46 -23.75 0.61
C LEU A 658 -30.11 -22.95 -0.54
N MET A 659 -30.47 -23.60 -1.66
CA MET A 659 -31.21 -22.97 -2.76
C MET A 659 -32.53 -22.37 -2.27
N VAL A 660 -33.30 -23.11 -1.47
CA VAL A 660 -34.55 -22.64 -0.87
C VAL A 660 -34.31 -21.42 0.02
N GLN A 661 -33.23 -21.41 0.81
CA GLN A 661 -32.86 -20.26 1.63
C GLN A 661 -32.52 -19.02 0.78
N MET A 662 -31.77 -19.17 -0.31
CA MET A 662 -31.47 -18.05 -1.24
C MET A 662 -32.74 -17.50 -1.88
N ALA A 663 -33.62 -18.38 -2.37
CA ALA A 663 -34.90 -17.97 -2.93
C ALA A 663 -35.79 -17.26 -1.89
N SER A 664 -35.80 -17.75 -0.64
CA SER A 664 -36.55 -17.12 0.46
C SER A 664 -36.03 -15.73 0.79
N ALA A 665 -34.71 -15.52 0.78
CA ALA A 665 -34.10 -14.21 0.98
C ALA A 665 -34.51 -13.22 -0.12
N VAL A 666 -34.53 -13.67 -1.38
CA VAL A 666 -35.03 -12.87 -2.51
C VAL A 666 -36.49 -12.52 -2.31
N LEU A 667 -37.38 -13.48 -2.02
CA LEU A 667 -38.80 -13.20 -1.76
C LEU A 667 -39.00 -12.13 -0.69
N ALA A 668 -38.18 -12.15 0.36
CA ALA A 668 -38.28 -11.22 1.48
C ALA A 668 -37.83 -9.80 1.15
N ARG A 669 -36.78 -9.63 0.33
CA ARG A 669 -36.07 -8.33 0.23
C ARG A 669 -35.88 -7.77 -1.19
N TRP A 670 -36.25 -8.50 -2.25
CA TRP A 670 -35.94 -8.09 -3.62
C TRP A 670 -36.48 -6.71 -4.01
N HIS A 671 -37.50 -6.17 -3.31
CA HIS A 671 -38.08 -4.86 -3.58
C HIS A 671 -37.27 -3.70 -2.98
N GLU A 672 -36.24 -3.97 -2.17
CA GLU A 672 -35.42 -2.94 -1.54
C GLU A 672 -34.36 -2.36 -2.50
N ALA A 673 -33.84 -1.17 -2.19
CA ALA A 673 -32.64 -0.63 -2.83
C ALA A 673 -31.38 -1.18 -2.16
N ASP A 674 -30.28 -1.31 -2.90
CA ASP A 674 -29.02 -1.89 -2.43
C ASP A 674 -27.79 -1.09 -2.92
N HIS A 675 -26.58 -1.54 -2.59
CA HIS A 675 -25.34 -0.86 -2.99
C HIS A 675 -24.75 -1.35 -4.33
N GLY A 676 -25.45 -2.28 -5.00
CA GLY A 676 -25.00 -2.85 -6.27
C GLY A 676 -23.72 -3.68 -6.15
N ILE A 677 -23.24 -4.14 -7.29
CA ILE A 677 -22.07 -5.03 -7.39
C ILE A 677 -20.74 -4.33 -7.07
N TRP A 678 -20.65 -3.01 -7.31
CA TRP A 678 -19.42 -2.22 -7.18
C TRP A 678 -19.23 -1.53 -5.83
N GLU A 679 -20.14 -1.73 -4.88
CA GLU A 679 -19.94 -1.31 -3.49
C GLU A 679 -19.69 0.18 -3.30
N ALA A 680 -20.18 0.98 -4.25
CA ALA A 680 -19.98 2.42 -4.25
C ALA A 680 -20.42 3.02 -2.91
N ARG A 681 -19.60 3.90 -2.35
CA ARG A 681 -19.85 4.55 -1.04
C ARG A 681 -20.92 5.65 -1.18
N ARG A 682 -22.11 5.25 -1.64
CA ARG A 682 -23.26 6.10 -1.97
C ARG A 682 -24.55 5.54 -1.38
N ALA A 683 -25.61 6.34 -1.47
CA ALA A 683 -26.94 5.89 -1.08
C ALA A 683 -27.40 4.70 -1.94
N PRO A 684 -28.10 3.71 -1.35
CA PRO A 684 -28.64 2.58 -2.09
C PRO A 684 -29.56 3.00 -3.24
N ARG A 685 -29.55 2.24 -4.34
CA ARG A 685 -30.46 2.39 -5.49
C ARG A 685 -31.01 1.04 -5.95
N HIS A 686 -32.01 1.05 -6.82
CA HIS A 686 -32.46 -0.16 -7.51
C HIS A 686 -31.54 -0.46 -8.69
N HIS A 687 -30.41 -1.11 -8.44
CA HIS A 687 -29.45 -1.47 -9.48
C HIS A 687 -30.01 -2.55 -10.40
N VAL A 688 -29.87 -2.36 -11.72
CA VAL A 688 -30.38 -3.31 -12.71
C VAL A 688 -29.73 -4.68 -12.52
N TYR A 689 -28.41 -4.72 -12.37
CA TYR A 689 -27.67 -5.97 -12.12
C TYR A 689 -28.21 -6.73 -10.90
N THR A 690 -28.45 -6.04 -9.78
CA THR A 690 -28.99 -6.65 -8.57
C THR A 690 -30.33 -7.30 -8.81
N LYS A 691 -31.24 -6.61 -9.51
CA LYS A 691 -32.58 -7.13 -9.79
C LYS A 691 -32.52 -8.32 -10.76
N VAL A 692 -31.61 -8.29 -11.73
CA VAL A 692 -31.31 -9.44 -12.58
C VAL A 692 -30.85 -10.63 -11.73
N MET A 693 -29.94 -10.43 -10.77
CA MET A 693 -29.47 -11.52 -9.92
C MET A 693 -30.55 -12.08 -8.97
N CYS A 694 -31.46 -11.23 -8.47
CA CYS A 694 -32.65 -11.68 -7.76
C CYS A 694 -33.54 -12.58 -8.64
N TRP A 695 -33.73 -12.22 -9.91
CA TRP A 695 -34.43 -13.08 -10.88
C TRP A 695 -33.68 -14.39 -11.14
N VAL A 696 -32.35 -14.33 -11.33
CA VAL A 696 -31.50 -15.51 -11.54
C VAL A 696 -31.66 -16.50 -10.40
N THR A 697 -31.70 -16.05 -9.14
CA THR A 697 -31.93 -16.94 -7.99
C THR A 697 -33.19 -17.77 -8.16
N LEU A 698 -34.33 -17.14 -8.48
CA LEU A 698 -35.61 -17.84 -8.62
C LEU A 698 -35.66 -18.71 -9.89
N ASP A 699 -35.11 -18.23 -11.02
CA ASP A 699 -35.04 -18.99 -12.26
C ASP A 699 -34.18 -20.26 -12.09
N ARG A 700 -33.00 -20.15 -11.46
CA ARG A 700 -32.14 -21.30 -11.16
C ARG A 700 -32.79 -22.25 -10.15
N ALA A 701 -33.52 -21.75 -9.16
CA ALA A 701 -34.29 -22.58 -8.23
C ALA A 701 -35.36 -23.41 -8.96
N LEU A 702 -36.17 -22.78 -9.83
CA LEU A 702 -37.22 -23.43 -10.62
C LEU A 702 -36.64 -24.48 -11.58
N ARG A 703 -35.57 -24.16 -12.31
CA ARG A 703 -34.92 -25.10 -13.22
C ARG A 703 -34.31 -26.30 -12.49
N THR A 704 -33.70 -26.05 -11.33
CA THR A 704 -33.14 -27.10 -10.48
C THR A 704 -34.24 -28.00 -9.93
N ALA A 705 -35.38 -27.43 -9.51
CA ALA A 705 -36.54 -28.16 -9.03
C ALA A 705 -37.06 -29.13 -10.11
N ALA A 706 -37.28 -28.61 -11.32
CA ALA A 706 -37.76 -29.37 -12.46
C ALA A 706 -36.80 -30.51 -12.85
N ARG A 707 -35.49 -30.25 -12.87
CA ARG A 707 -34.46 -31.23 -13.23
C ARG A 707 -34.41 -32.42 -12.25
N HIS A 708 -34.56 -32.15 -10.96
CA HIS A 708 -34.35 -33.14 -9.89
C HIS A 708 -35.66 -33.61 -9.22
N GLY A 709 -36.82 -33.24 -9.78
CA GLY A 709 -38.13 -33.64 -9.25
C GLY A 709 -38.41 -33.11 -7.84
N ARG A 710 -37.96 -31.89 -7.52
CA ARG A 710 -38.30 -31.19 -6.27
C ARG A 710 -39.54 -30.33 -6.47
N ASP A 711 -40.32 -30.17 -5.41
CA ASP A 711 -41.47 -29.27 -5.42
C ASP A 711 -41.00 -27.82 -5.20
N PRO A 712 -41.20 -26.91 -6.18
CA PRO A 712 -40.89 -25.51 -5.98
C PRO A 712 -41.93 -24.85 -5.05
N GLU A 713 -41.51 -23.82 -4.32
CA GLU A 713 -42.45 -23.02 -3.54
C GLU A 713 -43.41 -22.26 -4.50
N PRO A 714 -44.73 -22.26 -4.27
CA PRO A 714 -45.72 -21.74 -5.22
C PRO A 714 -45.50 -20.28 -5.68
N SER A 715 -44.92 -19.42 -4.85
CA SER A 715 -44.73 -17.99 -5.15
C SER A 715 -43.50 -17.70 -6.02
N TRP A 716 -42.58 -18.66 -6.18
CA TRP A 716 -41.33 -18.43 -6.93
C TRP A 716 -41.57 -18.02 -8.38
N ALA A 717 -42.45 -18.75 -9.09
CA ALA A 717 -42.70 -18.49 -10.50
C ALA A 717 -43.35 -17.12 -10.74
N SER A 718 -44.34 -16.74 -9.93
CA SER A 718 -45.00 -15.43 -10.06
C SER A 718 -44.07 -14.29 -9.66
N THR A 719 -43.23 -14.48 -8.64
CA THR A 719 -42.27 -13.46 -8.22
C THR A 719 -41.16 -13.29 -9.24
N ALA A 720 -40.61 -14.37 -9.81
CA ALA A 720 -39.65 -14.29 -10.89
C ALA A 720 -40.21 -13.54 -12.11
N ALA A 721 -41.46 -13.83 -12.50
CA ALA A 721 -42.13 -13.09 -13.58
C ALA A 721 -42.26 -11.59 -13.25
N THR A 722 -42.64 -11.27 -12.01
CA THR A 722 -42.76 -9.87 -11.54
C THR A 722 -41.44 -9.12 -11.61
N ILE A 723 -40.35 -9.71 -11.10
CA ILE A 723 -39.01 -9.11 -11.13
C ILE A 723 -38.57 -8.90 -12.59
N ARG A 724 -38.78 -9.90 -13.46
CA ARG A 724 -38.43 -9.79 -14.88
C ARG A 724 -39.17 -8.64 -15.55
N ASP A 725 -40.48 -8.56 -15.40
CA ASP A 725 -41.28 -7.51 -16.03
C ASP A 725 -40.92 -6.11 -15.49
N GLU A 726 -40.56 -6.01 -14.21
CA GLU A 726 -40.07 -4.77 -13.62
C GLU A 726 -38.71 -4.35 -14.20
N VAL A 727 -37.73 -5.26 -14.24
CA VAL A 727 -36.39 -4.97 -14.79
C VAL A 727 -36.47 -4.53 -16.26
N LEU A 728 -37.28 -5.22 -17.07
CA LEU A 728 -37.43 -4.91 -18.48
C LEU A 728 -38.13 -3.56 -18.74
N ARG A 729 -38.89 -3.07 -17.76
CA ARG A 729 -39.64 -1.81 -17.84
C ARG A 729 -38.82 -0.64 -17.28
N GLU A 730 -38.25 -0.80 -16.09
CA GLU A 730 -37.60 0.28 -15.33
C GLU A 730 -36.09 0.38 -15.59
N GLY A 731 -35.47 -0.71 -16.05
CA GLY A 731 -34.02 -0.75 -16.28
C GLY A 731 -33.58 -0.20 -17.64
N TRP A 732 -34.52 -0.01 -18.57
CA TRP A 732 -34.23 0.51 -19.92
C TRP A 732 -34.36 2.03 -19.95
N ASP A 733 -33.34 2.70 -20.50
CA ASP A 733 -33.38 4.13 -20.74
C ASP A 733 -33.34 4.43 -22.25
N ASP A 734 -34.37 5.11 -22.75
CA ASP A 734 -34.48 5.44 -24.18
C ASP A 734 -33.41 6.44 -24.63
N THR A 735 -32.94 7.32 -23.75
CA THR A 735 -31.93 8.33 -24.09
C THR A 735 -30.54 7.73 -24.21
N ALA A 736 -30.21 6.77 -23.34
CA ALA A 736 -29.00 5.96 -23.42
C ALA A 736 -29.11 4.88 -24.51
N SER A 737 -30.34 4.50 -24.89
CA SER A 737 -30.64 3.35 -25.76
C SER A 737 -29.95 2.09 -25.23
N SER A 738 -30.07 1.86 -23.93
CA SER A 738 -29.39 0.78 -23.21
C SER A 738 -30.09 0.49 -21.90
N TYR A 739 -29.88 -0.71 -21.35
CA TYR A 739 -30.01 -0.91 -19.91
C TYR A 739 -28.90 -0.14 -19.18
N THR A 740 -29.23 0.43 -18.02
CA THR A 740 -28.35 1.36 -17.29
C THR A 740 -28.02 0.85 -15.88
N VAL A 741 -27.15 1.55 -15.16
CA VAL A 741 -26.63 1.15 -13.85
C VAL A 741 -27.73 0.86 -12.82
N ALA A 742 -28.77 1.68 -12.81
CA ALA A 742 -29.88 1.64 -11.86
C ALA A 742 -31.12 2.28 -12.47
N TYR A 743 -32.28 1.96 -11.91
CA TYR A 743 -33.54 2.60 -12.29
C TYR A 743 -33.44 4.13 -12.15
N ASP A 744 -34.12 4.84 -13.06
CA ASP A 744 -34.11 6.30 -13.15
C ASP A 744 -32.69 6.90 -13.26
N SER A 745 -31.75 6.21 -13.93
CA SER A 745 -30.41 6.72 -14.24
C SER A 745 -30.09 6.48 -15.72
N PRO A 746 -29.55 7.48 -16.45
CA PRO A 746 -29.06 7.29 -17.82
C PRO A 746 -27.63 6.72 -17.86
N ASP A 747 -26.97 6.56 -16.72
CA ASP A 747 -25.56 6.18 -16.64
C ASP A 747 -25.35 4.70 -16.99
N LEU A 748 -24.34 4.43 -17.82
CA LEU A 748 -23.98 3.07 -18.22
C LEU A 748 -23.11 2.37 -17.17
N ASP A 749 -23.25 1.05 -17.13
CA ASP A 749 -22.44 0.14 -16.32
C ASP A 749 -22.22 -1.16 -17.10
N ALA A 750 -21.02 -1.72 -17.11
CA ALA A 750 -20.71 -2.95 -17.83
C ALA A 750 -21.47 -4.17 -17.27
N ALA A 751 -21.88 -4.16 -16.00
CA ALA A 751 -22.62 -5.24 -15.36
C ALA A 751 -24.00 -5.46 -15.99
N VAL A 752 -24.58 -4.47 -16.68
CA VAL A 752 -25.90 -4.60 -17.34
C VAL A 752 -25.91 -5.62 -18.47
N LEU A 753 -24.74 -6.02 -19.00
CA LEU A 753 -24.61 -7.11 -19.96
C LEU A 753 -25.23 -8.42 -19.43
N HIS A 754 -25.27 -8.60 -18.10
CA HIS A 754 -25.91 -9.76 -17.48
C HIS A 754 -27.40 -9.86 -17.73
N ILE A 755 -28.08 -8.80 -18.19
CA ILE A 755 -29.49 -8.92 -18.57
C ILE A 755 -29.69 -9.94 -19.70
N GLY A 756 -28.74 -10.01 -20.65
CA GLY A 756 -28.73 -11.04 -21.69
C GLY A 756 -27.91 -12.26 -21.29
N LEU A 757 -26.73 -12.09 -20.67
CA LEU A 757 -25.85 -13.22 -20.33
C LEU A 757 -26.48 -14.19 -19.31
N SER A 758 -27.39 -13.71 -18.44
CA SER A 758 -28.12 -14.56 -17.50
C SER A 758 -29.32 -15.30 -18.13
N GLY A 759 -29.75 -14.86 -19.32
CA GLY A 759 -30.96 -15.34 -20.00
C GLY A 759 -32.26 -14.67 -19.58
N LEU A 760 -32.24 -13.55 -18.84
CA LEU A 760 -33.46 -12.78 -18.51
C LEU A 760 -34.10 -12.19 -19.77
N LEU A 761 -33.25 -11.64 -20.64
CA LEU A 761 -33.59 -11.11 -21.95
C LEU A 761 -33.00 -11.99 -23.06
N ASP A 762 -33.75 -12.20 -24.14
CA ASP A 762 -33.26 -12.94 -25.32
C ASP A 762 -32.08 -12.19 -25.95
N VAL A 763 -31.02 -12.91 -26.31
CA VAL A 763 -29.81 -12.33 -26.89
C VAL A 763 -30.04 -11.71 -28.28
N ASN A 764 -31.15 -12.05 -28.94
CA ASN A 764 -31.59 -11.46 -30.20
C ASN A 764 -32.57 -10.28 -30.02
N ASP A 765 -32.96 -9.94 -28.78
CA ASP A 765 -33.77 -8.74 -28.53
C ASP A 765 -32.95 -7.49 -28.88
N GLN A 766 -33.54 -6.59 -29.66
CA GLN A 766 -32.87 -5.37 -30.12
C GLN A 766 -32.31 -4.55 -28.94
N ARG A 767 -32.99 -4.52 -27.80
CA ARG A 767 -32.52 -3.81 -26.60
C ARG A 767 -31.21 -4.39 -26.06
N PHE A 768 -31.02 -5.71 -26.14
CA PHE A 768 -29.75 -6.31 -25.73
C PHE A 768 -28.62 -5.97 -26.72
N LEU A 769 -28.89 -6.05 -28.03
CA LEU A 769 -27.93 -5.65 -29.07
C LEU A 769 -27.47 -4.19 -28.91
N ASP A 770 -28.43 -3.30 -28.62
CA ASP A 770 -28.17 -1.88 -28.39
C ASP A 770 -27.35 -1.67 -27.12
N THR A 771 -27.66 -2.42 -26.05
CA THR A 771 -26.90 -2.40 -24.78
C THR A 771 -25.45 -2.85 -24.98
N VAL A 772 -25.20 -3.94 -25.71
CA VAL A 772 -23.84 -4.41 -26.04
C VAL A 772 -23.08 -3.34 -26.82
N THR A 773 -23.75 -2.71 -27.79
CA THR A 773 -23.17 -1.63 -28.60
C THR A 773 -22.87 -0.38 -27.77
N ALA A 774 -23.73 -0.02 -26.83
CA ALA A 774 -23.54 1.11 -25.93
C ALA A 774 -22.35 0.88 -24.98
N VAL A 775 -22.27 -0.30 -24.35
CA VAL A 775 -21.13 -0.67 -23.48
C VAL A 775 -19.82 -0.69 -24.26
N GLU A 776 -19.80 -1.27 -25.47
CA GLU A 776 -18.62 -1.22 -26.33
C GLU A 776 -18.20 0.23 -26.64
N ARG A 777 -19.14 1.07 -27.09
CA ARG A 777 -18.85 2.44 -27.53
C ARG A 777 -18.35 3.32 -26.39
N GLU A 778 -18.99 3.22 -25.22
CA GLU A 778 -18.84 4.18 -24.14
C GLU A 778 -17.87 3.71 -23.05
N LEU A 779 -17.71 2.40 -22.82
CA LEU A 779 -16.92 1.87 -21.71
C LEU A 779 -15.65 1.13 -22.15
N ARG A 780 -15.53 0.68 -23.41
CA ARG A 780 -14.30 0.05 -23.90
C ARG A 780 -13.24 1.08 -24.24
N VAL A 781 -12.01 0.85 -23.79
CA VAL A 781 -10.82 1.61 -24.20
C VAL A 781 -9.68 0.64 -24.44
N GLY A 782 -9.25 0.53 -25.71
CA GLY A 782 -8.18 -0.38 -26.08
C GLY A 782 -8.52 -1.84 -25.71
N PRO A 783 -7.65 -2.52 -24.93
CA PRO A 783 -7.83 -3.92 -24.59
C PRO A 783 -8.72 -4.15 -23.36
N THR A 784 -9.28 -3.10 -22.75
CA THR A 784 -10.08 -3.22 -21.52
C THR A 784 -11.40 -2.47 -21.56
N VAL A 785 -12.30 -2.81 -20.63
CA VAL A 785 -13.62 -2.22 -20.44
C VAL A 785 -13.71 -1.70 -19.00
N PHE A 786 -14.11 -0.43 -18.85
CA PHE A 786 -14.34 0.18 -17.55
C PHE A 786 -15.66 -0.31 -16.94
N ARG A 787 -15.76 -0.30 -15.60
CA ARG A 787 -17.03 -0.61 -14.92
C ARG A 787 -18.10 0.37 -15.34
N TYR A 788 -17.77 1.65 -15.25
CA TYR A 788 -18.58 2.81 -15.62
C TYR A 788 -17.69 4.04 -15.81
N ARG A 789 -18.28 5.19 -16.18
CA ARG A 789 -17.58 6.49 -16.31
C ARG A 789 -18.22 7.65 -15.53
N TYR A 790 -19.32 7.40 -14.85
CA TYR A 790 -19.95 8.42 -14.02
C TYR A 790 -19.12 8.69 -12.76
N ASP A 791 -19.30 9.88 -12.16
CA ASP A 791 -18.68 10.22 -10.88
C ASP A 791 -19.29 9.35 -9.78
N ASP A 792 -18.48 8.52 -9.12
CA ASP A 792 -18.82 7.62 -8.01
C ASP A 792 -18.61 8.25 -6.62
N GLY A 793 -18.14 9.49 -6.56
CA GLY A 793 -17.88 10.24 -5.34
C GLY A 793 -16.49 9.99 -4.76
N LEU A 794 -15.64 9.22 -5.45
CA LEU A 794 -14.25 8.99 -5.09
C LEU A 794 -13.31 9.74 -6.05
N PRO A 795 -12.21 10.32 -5.54
CA PRO A 795 -11.25 11.01 -6.38
C PRO A 795 -10.36 10.03 -7.17
N GLY A 796 -9.87 10.49 -8.32
CA GLY A 796 -8.97 9.75 -9.20
C GLY A 796 -9.70 9.02 -10.33
N LEU A 797 -8.96 8.33 -11.19
CA LEU A 797 -9.48 7.45 -12.23
C LEU A 797 -9.01 6.02 -11.93
N GLU A 798 -9.89 5.05 -12.16
CA GLU A 798 -9.55 3.62 -12.16
C GLU A 798 -9.01 3.17 -13.52
N GLY A 799 -8.52 1.94 -13.62
CA GLY A 799 -8.23 1.26 -14.87
C GLY A 799 -9.45 0.52 -15.44
N GLY A 800 -9.27 -0.09 -16.62
CA GLY A 800 -10.28 -0.99 -17.18
C GLY A 800 -10.21 -2.37 -16.54
N PHE A 801 -11.34 -2.90 -16.10
CA PHE A 801 -11.45 -4.17 -15.39
C PHE A 801 -11.39 -5.35 -16.35
N HIS A 802 -10.59 -6.36 -16.03
CA HIS A 802 -10.52 -7.57 -16.85
C HIS A 802 -11.84 -8.34 -16.84
N ILE A 803 -12.58 -8.37 -15.72
CA ILE A 803 -13.88 -9.04 -15.64
C ILE A 803 -14.92 -8.38 -16.57
N CYS A 804 -14.99 -7.05 -16.60
CA CYS A 804 -15.87 -6.31 -17.51
C CYS A 804 -15.50 -6.56 -18.97
N THR A 805 -14.19 -6.65 -19.24
CA THR A 805 -13.67 -7.02 -20.56
C THR A 805 -14.15 -8.41 -20.98
N THR A 806 -14.11 -9.38 -20.07
CA THR A 806 -14.58 -10.73 -20.33
C THR A 806 -16.09 -10.79 -20.53
N TRP A 807 -16.89 -10.02 -19.78
CA TRP A 807 -18.34 -9.94 -20.02
C TRP A 807 -18.68 -9.38 -21.40
N LEU A 808 -17.92 -8.40 -21.90
CA LEU A 808 -18.11 -7.91 -23.27
C LEU A 808 -17.73 -8.96 -24.32
N ILE A 809 -16.66 -9.73 -24.11
CA ILE A 809 -16.32 -10.87 -24.98
C ILE A 809 -17.44 -11.91 -24.97
N GLU A 810 -17.96 -12.28 -23.80
CA GLU A 810 -19.09 -13.21 -23.67
C GLU A 810 -20.33 -12.68 -24.41
N ALA A 811 -20.63 -11.39 -24.28
CA ALA A 811 -21.75 -10.76 -24.94
C ALA A 811 -21.58 -10.78 -26.47
N TYR A 812 -20.38 -10.51 -26.99
CA TYR A 812 -20.10 -10.66 -28.42
C TYR A 812 -20.32 -12.08 -28.92
N VAL A 813 -19.89 -13.09 -28.17
CA VAL A 813 -20.16 -14.48 -28.54
C VAL A 813 -21.66 -14.75 -28.55
N ALA A 814 -22.38 -14.29 -27.53
CA ALA A 814 -23.82 -14.49 -27.40
C ALA A 814 -24.64 -13.86 -28.54
N VAL A 815 -24.24 -12.68 -29.03
CA VAL A 815 -24.92 -11.98 -30.14
C VAL A 815 -24.35 -12.31 -31.52
N GLY A 816 -23.44 -13.28 -31.63
CA GLY A 816 -22.84 -13.73 -32.90
C GLY A 816 -21.75 -12.82 -33.49
N ARG A 817 -21.24 -11.84 -32.73
CA ARG A 817 -20.11 -10.95 -33.09
C ARG A 817 -18.75 -11.61 -32.82
N ILE A 818 -18.55 -12.78 -33.42
CA ILE A 818 -17.44 -13.69 -33.11
C ILE A 818 -16.07 -13.12 -33.45
N SER A 819 -15.95 -12.37 -34.55
CA SER A 819 -14.68 -11.75 -34.93
C SER A 819 -14.22 -10.72 -33.90
N GLU A 820 -15.12 -9.87 -33.41
CA GLU A 820 -14.83 -8.91 -32.35
C GLU A 820 -14.49 -9.60 -31.02
N ALA A 821 -15.17 -10.70 -30.70
CA ALA A 821 -14.84 -11.53 -29.53
C ALA A 821 -13.40 -12.04 -29.57
N TRP A 822 -12.95 -12.57 -30.72
CA TRP A 822 -11.57 -13.03 -30.89
C TRP A 822 -10.56 -11.91 -30.78
N VAL A 823 -10.81 -10.76 -31.41
CA VAL A 823 -9.90 -9.60 -31.34
C VAL A 823 -9.72 -9.14 -29.89
N LEU A 824 -10.81 -8.97 -29.15
CA LEU A 824 -10.73 -8.52 -27.76
C LEU A 824 -10.13 -9.60 -26.84
N PHE A 825 -10.42 -10.88 -27.10
CA PHE A 825 -9.81 -11.99 -26.36
C PHE A 825 -8.30 -12.08 -26.57
N ASP A 826 -7.80 -11.95 -27.81
CA ASP A 826 -6.35 -11.95 -28.07
C ASP A 826 -5.67 -10.70 -27.48
N GLN A 827 -6.35 -9.55 -27.43
CA GLN A 827 -5.87 -8.38 -26.70
C GLN A 827 -5.73 -8.66 -25.20
N LEU A 828 -6.75 -9.26 -24.56
CA LEU A 828 -6.69 -9.68 -23.16
C LEU A 828 -5.57 -10.70 -22.90
N VAL A 829 -5.35 -11.66 -23.81
CA VAL A 829 -4.26 -12.64 -23.71
C VAL A 829 -2.89 -11.96 -23.64
N ASN A 830 -2.69 -10.85 -24.35
CA ASN A 830 -1.44 -10.10 -24.33
C ASN A 830 -1.20 -9.31 -23.04
N LEU A 831 -2.20 -9.19 -22.17
CA LEU A 831 -2.08 -8.55 -20.85
C LEU A 831 -1.65 -9.54 -19.75
N PHE A 832 -1.55 -10.84 -20.04
CA PHE A 832 -1.03 -11.78 -19.05
C PHE A 832 0.44 -11.48 -18.73
N GLY A 833 0.75 -11.47 -17.44
CA GLY A 833 2.13 -11.41 -16.96
C GLY A 833 2.99 -12.58 -17.46
N PRO A 834 4.33 -12.48 -17.38
CA PRO A 834 5.25 -13.47 -17.93
C PRO A 834 5.07 -14.89 -17.38
N THR A 835 4.50 -15.03 -16.17
CA THR A 835 4.20 -16.33 -15.54
C THR A 835 2.74 -16.77 -15.68
N GLY A 836 1.93 -16.00 -16.41
CA GLY A 836 0.54 -16.31 -16.74
C GLY A 836 -0.47 -15.89 -15.67
N LEU A 837 -0.20 -14.78 -14.97
CA LEU A 837 -1.10 -14.19 -13.98
C LEU A 837 -1.72 -12.88 -14.47
N LEU A 838 -2.94 -12.57 -14.02
CA LEU A 838 -3.62 -11.30 -14.25
C LEU A 838 -3.94 -10.59 -12.93
N PRO A 839 -3.59 -9.29 -12.81
CA PRO A 839 -4.13 -8.37 -11.82
C PRO A 839 -5.63 -8.13 -12.01
N GLU A 840 -6.22 -7.19 -11.29
CA GLU A 840 -7.64 -6.81 -11.39
C GLU A 840 -7.93 -5.93 -12.61
N GLU A 841 -7.06 -4.95 -12.87
CA GLU A 841 -7.27 -3.94 -13.90
C GLU A 841 -6.02 -3.68 -14.73
N TYR A 842 -6.24 -2.93 -15.80
CA TYR A 842 -5.20 -2.35 -16.63
C TYR A 842 -5.62 -0.96 -17.08
N ASP A 843 -4.75 0.02 -16.84
CA ASP A 843 -4.93 1.38 -17.36
C ASP A 843 -4.35 1.47 -18.79
N PRO A 844 -5.20 1.63 -19.81
CA PRO A 844 -4.76 1.73 -21.20
C PRO A 844 -4.05 3.07 -21.51
N GLY A 845 -4.16 4.08 -20.66
CA GLY A 845 -3.50 5.37 -20.83
C GLY A 845 -2.02 5.33 -20.42
N THR A 846 -1.72 4.69 -19.30
CA THR A 846 -0.34 4.52 -18.80
C THR A 846 0.28 3.16 -19.15
N GLU A 847 -0.48 2.28 -19.80
CA GLU A 847 -0.11 0.92 -20.13
C GLU A 847 0.38 0.11 -18.91
N THR A 848 -0.27 0.33 -17.76
CA THR A 848 0.15 -0.21 -16.47
C THR A 848 -0.96 -1.07 -15.87
N HIS A 849 -0.56 -2.19 -15.24
CA HIS A 849 -1.46 -3.04 -14.47
C HIS A 849 -1.76 -2.47 -13.09
N LEU A 850 -3.01 -2.65 -12.65
CA LEU A 850 -3.57 -2.03 -11.44
C LEU A 850 -4.43 -3.03 -10.65
N GLY A 851 -4.79 -2.65 -9.43
CA GLY A 851 -5.65 -3.38 -8.50
C GLY A 851 -5.01 -4.66 -7.93
N ASN A 852 -5.79 -5.45 -7.18
CA ASN A 852 -5.23 -6.58 -6.43
C ASN A 852 -4.75 -7.74 -7.33
N HIS A 853 -3.73 -8.49 -6.89
CA HIS A 853 -3.02 -9.48 -7.73
C HIS A 853 -2.67 -10.79 -7.02
N PRO A 854 -2.74 -11.93 -7.74
CA PRO A 854 -3.63 -12.14 -8.90
C PRO A 854 -5.10 -12.05 -8.45
N GLN A 855 -5.98 -11.60 -9.34
CA GLN A 855 -7.41 -11.46 -9.02
C GLN A 855 -8.21 -12.67 -9.52
N ALA A 856 -9.11 -13.20 -8.69
CA ALA A 856 -9.96 -14.34 -9.04
C ALA A 856 -10.87 -14.04 -10.25
N TYR A 857 -11.49 -12.86 -10.27
CA TYR A 857 -12.36 -12.39 -11.35
C TYR A 857 -11.68 -12.37 -12.73
N SER A 858 -10.48 -11.81 -12.84
CA SER A 858 -9.70 -11.82 -14.07
C SER A 858 -9.48 -13.24 -14.61
N HIS A 859 -9.12 -14.17 -13.72
CA HIS A 859 -8.82 -15.56 -14.08
C HIS A 859 -10.08 -16.37 -14.43
N LEU A 860 -11.19 -16.21 -13.70
CA LEU A 860 -12.44 -16.91 -14.00
C LEU A 860 -13.07 -16.39 -15.30
N GLY A 861 -13.02 -15.08 -15.54
CA GLY A 861 -13.55 -14.47 -16.77
C GLY A 861 -12.80 -14.99 -18.01
N PHE A 862 -11.47 -15.10 -17.91
CA PHE A 862 -10.65 -15.68 -18.96
C PHE A 862 -11.03 -17.15 -19.26
N ILE A 863 -11.22 -17.97 -18.22
CA ILE A 863 -11.63 -19.38 -18.37
C ILE A 863 -12.97 -19.46 -19.11
N ARG A 864 -13.96 -18.65 -18.72
CA ARG A 864 -15.29 -18.63 -19.36
C ARG A 864 -15.20 -18.23 -20.83
N CYS A 865 -14.46 -17.17 -21.16
CA CYS A 865 -14.25 -16.76 -22.55
C CYS A 865 -13.60 -17.86 -23.39
N ALA A 866 -12.53 -18.49 -22.87
CA ALA A 866 -11.83 -19.56 -23.59
C ALA A 866 -12.75 -20.77 -23.86
N ARG A 867 -13.61 -21.14 -22.90
CA ARG A 867 -14.61 -22.20 -23.08
C ARG A 867 -15.64 -21.86 -24.15
N LEU A 868 -16.22 -20.67 -24.10
CA LEU A 868 -17.26 -20.24 -25.05
C LEU A 868 -16.72 -20.17 -26.47
N LEU A 869 -15.51 -19.63 -26.65
CA LEU A 869 -14.84 -19.57 -27.96
C LEU A 869 -14.48 -20.97 -28.49
N ASP A 870 -14.05 -21.89 -27.61
CA ASP A 870 -13.79 -23.29 -27.99
C ASP A 870 -15.05 -24.05 -28.40
N GLN A 871 -16.17 -23.81 -27.72
CA GLN A 871 -17.47 -24.37 -28.11
C GLN A 871 -17.89 -23.86 -29.50
N HIS A 872 -17.73 -22.57 -29.76
CA HIS A 872 -18.05 -21.99 -31.06
C HIS A 872 -17.13 -22.49 -32.18
N GLN A 873 -15.85 -22.78 -31.90
CA GLN A 873 -14.96 -23.39 -32.90
C GLN A 873 -15.34 -24.83 -33.28
N ARG A 874 -16.11 -25.52 -32.43
CA ARG A 874 -16.51 -26.93 -32.64
C ARG A 874 -17.90 -27.09 -33.24
N SER A 875 -18.78 -26.09 -33.06
CA SER A 875 -20.13 -26.01 -33.66
C SER A 875 -20.04 -25.59 -35.12
#